data_AF-A0AAQ4FA30-F1
#
_entry.id   AF-A0AAQ4FA30-F1
#
_cell.length_a   1.000
_cell.length_b   1.000
_cell.length_c   1.000
_cell.angle_alpha   90.00
_cell.angle_beta   90.00
_cell.angle_gamma   90.00
#
_symmetry.space_group_name_H-M   'P 1'
#
loop_
_entity.id
_entity.type
_entity.pdbx_description
1 polymer ?
#
loop_
_entity_poly.entity_id
_entity_poly.type
_entity_poly.pdbx_seq_one_letter_code
_entity_poly.pdbx_strand_id
1 'polypeptide(L)'
;MQELAASAKVAASNNGFGERQEGDGAAAQDTPTTLTVNLEERLRSLQADKDRILSVMNEKSRESSSLKAEVHRLLGVVAQERQAVAKLRREKEQQVASAGARESEDAELTRQALRNLSQLVRDRELEVEAEKQKNSTLLQLLRQCSPVDGEQLKELLEERESLSQRAALADEEQSRLKVALQQKEGELSDLRAEVDRLTLDLGLVRLESDSAKQKVEEKASALAAAREEALALRQRIAELEIRVQELQDQKDQLVQQQNERKHLHDVGEVMADSSFQKSHSRSSSSSTQPETPSTQKDLNGMGVLASSSLVQHWQMQAERYQNQVQELQLKEAKLNKELERLRTHLIQMEESYTQEALQAESREESLRARLMKLEEWARVSESAAHNATEQANQQVGSLAQQLALAQSQQSALAEELRHSKASLANLQSVLDHFQTEKDREIQLLRSSYESQLSMEREKSQQLVALVTQKQEQLEGSRDALEAAERLSQQLDRREEIIAALKQQIADKEAEVERIRQEVYDVRSTTEGKVDKQIMKSLVLGYFSSPQGQRPEVVRLLARVLDFSRDEMDKAGISLGPQDGRVHIGWISGFFRKSIGSSAPSSTGAIARPLHHQSFSALFVKFLQEESEPQQQVRLPVEAMALGTVSRLPAIKAAAPKPDPTPHLLLQPISESLPTLAPVTVVPEDAKGASSSAFLQEMLS
;
A
#
# COMPACT_ATOMS: atom_id res chain seq x y z
N MET A 1 39.26 -25.92 -26.31
CA MET A 1 40.35 -26.82 -25.83
C MET A 1 41.05 -27.61 -26.95
N GLN A 2 40.65 -27.52 -28.24
CA GLN A 2 41.37 -28.21 -29.34
C GLN A 2 42.18 -27.29 -30.26
N GLU A 3 41.86 -26.00 -30.39
CA GLU A 3 42.57 -25.09 -31.30
C GLU A 3 43.96 -24.64 -30.80
N LEU A 4 44.19 -24.63 -29.48
CA LEU A 4 45.50 -24.26 -28.90
C LEU A 4 46.62 -25.26 -29.20
N ALA A 5 46.31 -26.46 -29.71
CA ALA A 5 47.29 -27.46 -30.10
C ALA A 5 47.84 -27.29 -31.53
N ALA A 6 47.17 -26.48 -32.38
CA ALA A 6 47.55 -26.32 -33.79
C ALA A 6 48.70 -25.31 -33.99
N SER A 7 48.68 -24.19 -33.25
CA SER A 7 49.64 -23.09 -33.44
C SER A 7 51.08 -23.45 -33.03
N ALA A 8 51.26 -24.37 -32.06
CA ALA A 8 52.57 -24.78 -31.57
C ALA A 8 53.37 -25.68 -32.54
N LYS A 9 52.79 -26.13 -33.66
CA LYS A 9 53.40 -27.14 -34.55
C LYS A 9 54.06 -26.58 -35.81
N VAL A 10 53.95 -25.27 -36.07
CA VAL A 10 54.48 -24.62 -37.28
C VAL A 10 55.91 -24.08 -37.09
N ALA A 11 56.33 -23.80 -35.86
CA ALA A 11 57.63 -23.18 -35.55
C ALA A 11 58.85 -24.13 -35.57
N ALA A 12 58.68 -25.43 -35.84
CA ALA A 12 59.71 -26.45 -35.63
C ALA A 12 60.36 -27.01 -36.92
N SER A 13 60.07 -26.45 -38.10
CA SER A 13 60.35 -27.12 -39.39
C SER A 13 61.32 -26.39 -40.33
N ASN A 14 62.23 -25.52 -39.83
CA ASN A 14 63.10 -24.74 -40.72
C ASN A 14 64.55 -24.54 -40.22
N ASN A 15 65.20 -25.61 -39.76
CA ASN A 15 66.66 -25.65 -39.55
C ASN A 15 67.30 -26.72 -40.45
N GLY A 16 67.46 -26.39 -41.73
CA GLY A 16 68.28 -27.17 -42.66
C GLY A 16 69.74 -26.77 -42.55
N PHE A 17 70.54 -27.50 -41.77
CA PHE A 17 72.00 -27.35 -41.77
C PHE A 17 72.57 -27.92 -43.07
N GLY A 18 73.10 -27.06 -43.93
CA GLY A 18 73.82 -27.45 -45.14
C GLY A 18 75.33 -27.24 -44.96
N GLU A 19 76.10 -28.31 -45.10
CA GLU A 19 77.57 -28.25 -45.13
C GLU A 19 78.07 -27.44 -46.34
N ARG A 20 79.13 -26.62 -46.15
CA ARG A 20 80.14 -26.35 -47.19
C ARG A 20 81.45 -25.83 -46.60
N GLN A 21 82.52 -26.12 -47.34
CA GLN A 21 83.91 -26.10 -46.88
C GLN A 21 84.52 -24.70 -46.76
N GLU A 22 85.58 -24.63 -45.96
CA GLU A 22 86.53 -23.52 -45.87
C GLU A 22 87.27 -23.27 -47.19
N GLY A 23 87.70 -22.01 -47.40
CA GLY A 23 88.50 -21.60 -48.56
C GLY A 23 89.01 -20.16 -48.41
N ASP A 24 90.20 -20.05 -47.81
CA ASP A 24 91.15 -18.92 -47.74
C ASP A 24 90.69 -17.44 -47.92
N GLY A 25 91.03 -16.64 -46.90
CA GLY A 25 92.07 -15.62 -47.08
C GLY A 25 91.67 -14.17 -47.38
N ALA A 26 91.53 -13.35 -46.34
CA ALA A 26 92.15 -12.00 -46.26
C ALA A 26 92.02 -11.44 -44.83
N ALA A 27 93.05 -10.75 -44.34
CA ALA A 27 93.09 -10.25 -42.96
C ALA A 27 92.36 -8.92 -42.77
N ALA A 28 91.49 -8.86 -41.76
CA ALA A 28 91.11 -7.64 -41.04
C ALA A 28 91.11 -7.97 -39.53
N GLN A 29 91.63 -7.05 -38.72
CA GLN A 29 91.92 -7.30 -37.30
C GLN A 29 90.70 -7.02 -36.40
N ASP A 30 89.73 -7.94 -36.35
CA ASP A 30 88.75 -7.93 -35.26
C ASP A 30 89.32 -8.65 -34.03
N THR A 31 89.61 -7.88 -32.97
CA THR A 31 90.13 -8.44 -31.73
C THR A 31 89.16 -9.44 -31.12
N PRO A 32 89.63 -10.54 -30.48
CA PRO A 32 88.74 -11.55 -29.89
C PRO A 32 87.76 -10.95 -28.86
N THR A 33 88.15 -9.85 -28.22
CA THR A 33 87.34 -9.03 -27.30
C THR A 33 86.05 -8.50 -27.94
N THR A 34 86.05 -8.15 -29.22
CA THR A 34 84.87 -7.56 -29.90
C THR A 34 83.80 -8.61 -30.17
N LEU A 35 84.20 -9.83 -30.52
CA LEU A 35 83.29 -10.96 -30.72
C LEU A 35 82.70 -11.45 -29.40
N THR A 36 83.49 -11.51 -28.32
CA THR A 36 82.97 -11.87 -26.99
C THR A 36 81.97 -10.84 -26.47
N VAL A 37 82.24 -9.54 -26.65
CA VAL A 37 81.30 -8.47 -26.26
C VAL A 37 79.99 -8.56 -27.04
N ASN A 38 80.03 -8.77 -28.36
CA ASN A 38 78.82 -8.96 -29.17
C ASN A 38 78.01 -10.19 -28.74
N LEU A 39 78.66 -11.30 -28.36
CA LEU A 39 77.99 -12.51 -27.86
C LEU A 39 77.38 -12.30 -26.46
N GLU A 40 78.08 -11.60 -25.56
CA GLU A 40 77.56 -11.22 -24.24
C GLU A 40 76.36 -10.28 -24.35
N GLU A 41 76.42 -9.29 -25.25
CA GLU A 41 75.34 -8.35 -25.51
C GLU A 41 74.10 -9.04 -26.09
N ARG A 42 74.31 -10.01 -26.99
CA ARG A 42 73.23 -10.85 -27.55
C ARG A 42 72.66 -11.86 -26.55
N LEU A 43 73.46 -12.32 -25.58
CA LEU A 43 72.98 -13.07 -24.42
C LEU A 43 72.13 -12.19 -23.49
N ARG A 44 72.55 -10.95 -23.23
CA ARG A 44 71.78 -9.98 -22.44
C ARG A 44 70.46 -9.60 -23.11
N SER A 45 70.44 -9.40 -24.43
CA SER A 45 69.17 -9.11 -25.14
C SER A 45 68.22 -10.31 -25.11
N LEU A 46 68.72 -11.53 -25.34
CA LEU A 46 67.91 -12.75 -25.22
C LEU A 46 67.40 -12.99 -23.78
N GLN A 47 68.17 -12.62 -22.75
CA GLN A 47 67.70 -12.65 -21.36
C GLN A 47 66.63 -11.58 -21.10
N ALA A 48 66.82 -10.36 -21.59
CA ALA A 48 65.81 -9.29 -21.49
C ALA A 48 64.50 -9.68 -22.19
N ASP A 49 64.58 -10.26 -23.39
CA ASP A 49 63.41 -10.73 -24.15
C ASP A 49 62.71 -11.90 -23.44
N LYS A 50 63.48 -12.86 -22.89
CA LYS A 50 62.94 -13.94 -22.07
C LYS A 50 62.18 -13.40 -20.84
N ASP A 51 62.77 -12.45 -20.12
CA ASP A 51 62.16 -11.87 -18.93
C ASP A 51 60.92 -11.04 -19.28
N ARG A 52 60.93 -10.36 -20.43
CA ARG A 52 59.78 -9.63 -21.00
C ARG A 52 58.64 -10.58 -21.39
N ILE A 53 58.94 -11.71 -22.02
CA ILE A 53 57.97 -12.78 -22.34
C ILE A 53 57.40 -13.40 -21.05
N LEU A 54 58.23 -13.67 -20.05
CA LEU A 54 57.78 -14.18 -18.75
C LEU A 54 56.87 -13.17 -18.03
N SER A 55 57.16 -11.87 -18.11
CA SER A 55 56.30 -10.81 -17.58
C SER A 55 54.92 -10.82 -18.25
N VAL A 56 54.89 -10.80 -19.59
CA VAL A 56 53.63 -10.84 -20.37
C VAL A 56 52.85 -12.14 -20.12
N MET A 57 53.53 -13.28 -20.00
CA MET A 57 52.89 -14.57 -19.70
C MET A 57 52.29 -14.57 -18.28
N ASN A 58 52.99 -14.04 -17.28
CA ASN A 58 52.49 -13.92 -15.91
C ASN A 58 51.29 -12.96 -15.85
N GLU A 59 51.33 -11.86 -16.59
CA GLU A 59 50.24 -10.89 -16.70
C GLU A 59 49.02 -11.51 -17.39
N LYS A 60 49.18 -12.18 -18.53
CA LYS A 60 48.11 -12.95 -19.19
C LYS A 60 47.56 -14.09 -18.33
N SER A 61 48.39 -14.73 -17.50
CA SER A 61 47.93 -15.74 -16.53
C SER A 61 47.11 -15.13 -15.39
N ARG A 62 47.46 -13.91 -14.93
CA ARG A 62 46.65 -13.14 -13.96
C ARG A 62 45.33 -12.68 -14.58
N GLU A 63 45.35 -12.12 -15.78
CA GLU A 63 44.14 -11.76 -16.53
C GLU A 63 43.22 -12.97 -16.74
N SER A 64 43.75 -14.13 -17.17
CA SER A 64 42.98 -15.36 -17.35
C SER A 64 42.35 -15.85 -16.04
N SER A 65 43.06 -15.70 -14.92
CA SER A 65 42.54 -16.04 -13.59
C SER A 65 41.44 -15.06 -13.13
N SER A 66 41.62 -13.76 -13.40
CA SER A 66 40.63 -12.72 -13.15
C SER A 66 39.35 -12.94 -13.97
N LEU A 67 39.47 -13.19 -15.27
CA LEU A 67 38.35 -13.50 -16.16
C LEU A 67 37.61 -14.77 -15.74
N LYS A 68 38.31 -15.81 -15.26
CA LYS A 68 37.66 -17.02 -14.71
C LYS A 68 36.87 -16.71 -13.42
N ALA A 69 37.43 -15.89 -12.52
CA ALA A 69 36.72 -15.45 -11.32
C ALA A 69 35.47 -14.64 -11.68
N GLU A 70 35.56 -13.75 -12.66
CA GLU A 70 34.44 -12.94 -13.13
C GLU A 70 33.36 -13.78 -13.84
N VAL A 71 33.74 -14.77 -14.66
CA VAL A 71 32.80 -15.74 -15.23
C VAL A 71 32.06 -16.52 -14.14
N HIS A 72 32.75 -16.96 -13.09
CA HIS A 72 32.10 -17.61 -11.95
C HIS A 72 31.18 -16.66 -11.17
N ARG A 73 31.55 -15.39 -11.01
CA ARG A 73 30.71 -14.35 -10.39
C ARG A 73 29.43 -14.13 -11.19
N LEU A 74 29.54 -13.97 -12.51
CA LEU A 74 28.41 -13.77 -13.42
C LEU A 74 27.49 -15.01 -13.46
N LEU A 75 28.05 -16.23 -13.47
CA LEU A 75 27.26 -17.47 -13.33
C LEU A 75 26.47 -17.50 -12.01
N GLY A 76 27.06 -17.02 -10.92
CA GLY A 76 26.37 -16.86 -9.63
C GLY A 76 25.19 -15.89 -9.70
N VAL A 77 25.38 -14.71 -10.31
CA VAL A 77 24.32 -13.70 -10.51
C VAL A 77 23.19 -14.27 -11.38
N VAL A 78 23.52 -14.89 -12.53
CA VAL A 78 22.53 -15.51 -13.42
C VAL A 78 21.75 -16.64 -12.73
N ALA A 79 22.38 -17.42 -11.85
CA ALA A 79 21.69 -18.43 -11.05
C ALA A 79 20.71 -17.80 -10.04
N GLN A 80 21.10 -16.71 -9.38
CA GLN A 80 20.26 -15.95 -8.45
C GLN A 80 19.06 -15.29 -9.17
N GLU A 81 19.28 -14.65 -10.32
CA GLU A 81 18.20 -14.07 -11.14
C GLU A 81 17.22 -15.13 -11.63
N ARG A 82 17.70 -16.28 -12.12
CA ARG A 82 16.84 -17.41 -12.50
C ARG A 82 16.00 -17.91 -11.31
N GLN A 83 16.57 -17.94 -10.10
CA GLN A 83 15.83 -18.31 -8.90
C GLN A 83 14.78 -17.24 -8.52
N ALA A 84 15.10 -15.95 -8.64
CA ALA A 84 14.18 -14.84 -8.38
C ALA A 84 12.99 -14.85 -9.37
N VAL A 85 13.26 -14.98 -10.68
CA VAL A 85 12.22 -15.12 -11.71
C VAL A 85 11.34 -16.35 -11.46
N ALA A 86 11.92 -17.46 -11.01
CA ALA A 86 11.15 -18.65 -10.64
C ALA A 86 10.32 -18.50 -9.36
N LYS A 87 10.65 -17.57 -8.45
CA LYS A 87 9.80 -17.20 -7.30
C LYS A 87 8.64 -16.32 -7.77
N LEU A 88 8.95 -15.23 -8.49
CA LEU A 88 7.94 -14.29 -9.02
C LEU A 88 6.90 -14.98 -9.92
N ARG A 89 7.30 -15.99 -10.71
CA ARG A 89 6.34 -16.81 -11.48
C ARG A 89 5.38 -17.60 -10.59
N ARG A 90 5.87 -18.24 -9.52
CA ARG A 90 5.02 -18.97 -8.56
C ARG A 90 4.10 -18.04 -7.78
N GLU A 91 4.60 -16.88 -7.36
CA GLU A 91 3.79 -15.86 -6.69
C GLU A 91 2.68 -15.34 -7.63
N LYS A 92 2.98 -15.12 -8.91
CA LYS A 92 1.98 -14.77 -9.93
C LYS A 92 0.96 -15.89 -10.17
N GLU A 93 1.40 -17.15 -10.26
CA GLU A 93 0.52 -18.32 -10.40
C GLU A 93 -0.40 -18.47 -9.18
N GLN A 94 0.12 -18.26 -7.97
CA GLN A 94 -0.67 -18.27 -6.73
C GLN A 94 -1.66 -17.09 -6.67
N GLN A 95 -1.25 -15.89 -7.09
CA GLN A 95 -2.16 -14.73 -7.19
C GLN A 95 -3.28 -15.00 -8.18
N VAL A 96 -2.98 -15.51 -9.38
CA VAL A 96 -3.98 -15.86 -10.40
C VAL A 96 -4.93 -16.96 -9.90
N ALA A 97 -4.42 -17.99 -9.22
CA ALA A 97 -5.26 -19.01 -8.60
C ALA A 97 -6.17 -18.44 -7.50
N SER A 98 -5.66 -17.52 -6.66
CA SER A 98 -6.45 -16.86 -5.61
C SER A 98 -7.47 -15.86 -6.16
N ALA A 99 -7.17 -15.22 -7.30
CA ALA A 99 -8.10 -14.33 -8.00
C ALA A 99 -9.23 -15.14 -8.64
N GLY A 100 -8.92 -16.23 -9.34
CA GLY A 100 -9.94 -17.13 -9.90
C GLY A 100 -10.82 -17.81 -8.83
N ALA A 101 -10.25 -18.11 -7.65
CA ALA A 101 -11.02 -18.59 -6.51
C ALA A 101 -12.00 -17.51 -6.00
N ARG A 102 -11.55 -16.27 -5.82
CA ARG A 102 -12.41 -15.14 -5.41
C ARG A 102 -13.48 -14.82 -6.45
N GLU A 103 -13.15 -14.80 -7.74
CA GLU A 103 -14.12 -14.63 -8.82
C GLU A 103 -15.17 -15.76 -8.83
N SER A 104 -14.80 -16.99 -8.45
CA SER A 104 -15.74 -18.10 -8.30
C SER A 104 -16.63 -17.95 -7.06
N GLU A 105 -16.07 -17.52 -5.92
CA GLU A 105 -16.83 -17.24 -4.70
C GLU A 105 -17.81 -16.06 -4.90
N ASP A 106 -17.37 -14.97 -5.53
CA ASP A 106 -18.22 -13.84 -5.90
C ASP A 106 -19.30 -14.23 -6.94
N ALA A 107 -18.97 -15.10 -7.90
CA ALA A 107 -19.95 -15.66 -8.85
C ALA A 107 -20.97 -16.59 -8.17
N GLU A 108 -20.62 -17.27 -7.08
CA GLU A 108 -21.54 -18.07 -6.29
C GLU A 108 -22.40 -17.22 -5.35
N LEU A 109 -21.82 -16.22 -4.68
CA LEU A 109 -22.52 -15.25 -3.86
C LEU A 109 -23.52 -14.43 -4.67
N THR A 110 -23.15 -13.97 -5.87
CA THR A 110 -24.07 -13.26 -6.78
C THR A 110 -25.19 -14.17 -7.30
N ARG A 111 -24.90 -15.44 -7.65
CA ARG A 111 -25.95 -16.43 -7.96
C ARG A 111 -26.87 -16.70 -6.77
N GLN A 112 -26.35 -16.73 -5.55
CA GLN A 112 -27.14 -16.93 -4.33
C GLN A 112 -28.02 -15.70 -4.03
N ALA A 113 -27.48 -14.49 -4.18
CA ALA A 113 -28.23 -13.25 -4.08
C ALA A 113 -29.34 -13.17 -5.14
N LEU A 114 -29.07 -13.54 -6.39
CA LEU A 114 -30.07 -13.62 -7.46
C LEU A 114 -31.17 -14.66 -7.17
N ARG A 115 -30.82 -15.82 -6.60
CA ARG A 115 -31.80 -16.82 -6.15
C ARG A 115 -32.67 -16.29 -5.02
N ASN A 116 -32.07 -15.65 -4.01
CA ASN A 116 -32.78 -15.07 -2.88
C ASN A 116 -33.71 -13.93 -3.33
N LEU A 117 -33.26 -13.06 -4.25
CA LEU A 117 -34.10 -12.02 -4.87
C LEU A 117 -35.22 -12.63 -5.72
N SER A 118 -34.95 -13.66 -6.52
CA SER A 118 -35.98 -14.39 -7.29
C SER A 118 -37.00 -15.09 -6.39
N GLN A 119 -36.60 -15.54 -5.20
CA GLN A 119 -37.51 -16.11 -4.22
C GLN A 119 -38.33 -15.00 -3.56
N LEU A 120 -37.70 -13.91 -3.09
CA LEU A 120 -38.40 -12.77 -2.50
C LEU A 120 -39.38 -12.12 -3.49
N VAL A 121 -39.02 -11.98 -4.77
CA VAL A 121 -39.94 -11.48 -5.81
C VAL A 121 -41.16 -12.40 -5.94
N ARG A 122 -40.97 -13.73 -6.00
CA ARG A 122 -42.10 -14.68 -6.03
C ARG A 122 -42.94 -14.64 -4.76
N ASP A 123 -42.31 -14.53 -3.59
CA ASP A 123 -43.01 -14.43 -2.32
C ASP A 123 -43.84 -13.13 -2.25
N ARG A 124 -43.32 -12.02 -2.80
CA ARG A 124 -44.06 -10.76 -2.94
C ARG A 124 -45.12 -10.78 -4.05
N GLU A 125 -44.90 -11.51 -5.14
CA GLU A 125 -45.93 -11.76 -6.17
C GLU A 125 -47.09 -12.56 -5.58
N LEU A 126 -46.81 -13.62 -4.82
CA LEU A 126 -47.80 -14.41 -4.08
C LEU A 126 -48.51 -13.58 -2.99
N GLU A 127 -47.80 -12.70 -2.29
CA GLU A 127 -48.39 -11.76 -1.32
C GLU A 127 -49.32 -10.76 -2.03
N VAL A 128 -48.89 -10.19 -3.17
CA VAL A 128 -49.72 -9.30 -4.00
C VAL A 128 -50.93 -10.03 -4.59
N GLU A 129 -50.80 -11.30 -4.97
CA GLU A 129 -51.92 -12.13 -5.41
C GLU A 129 -52.89 -12.44 -4.26
N ALA A 130 -52.38 -12.76 -3.07
CA ALA A 130 -53.20 -12.94 -1.88
C ALA A 130 -53.92 -11.66 -1.47
N GLU A 131 -53.27 -10.49 -1.51
CA GLU A 131 -53.90 -9.19 -1.26
C GLU A 131 -54.90 -8.80 -2.36
N LYS A 132 -54.64 -9.14 -3.63
CA LYS A 132 -55.64 -9.00 -4.71
C LYS A 132 -56.87 -9.88 -4.46
N GLN A 133 -56.69 -11.12 -4.00
CA GLN A 133 -57.79 -12.03 -3.65
C GLN A 133 -58.55 -11.57 -2.40
N LYS A 134 -57.87 -11.06 -1.38
CA LYS A 134 -58.50 -10.43 -0.21
C LYS A 134 -59.31 -9.21 -0.65
N ASN A 135 -58.75 -8.32 -1.47
CA ASN A 135 -59.47 -7.17 -2.00
C ASN A 135 -60.67 -7.58 -2.88
N SER A 136 -60.56 -8.60 -3.74
CA SER A 136 -61.74 -9.07 -4.50
C SER A 136 -62.82 -9.67 -3.60
N THR A 137 -62.42 -10.37 -2.54
CA THR A 137 -63.36 -10.95 -1.55
C THR A 137 -64.02 -9.85 -0.71
N LEU A 138 -63.26 -8.85 -0.27
CA LEU A 138 -63.78 -7.68 0.43
C LEU A 138 -64.72 -6.87 -0.48
N LEU A 139 -64.37 -6.63 -1.75
CA LEU A 139 -65.26 -5.98 -2.72
C LEU A 139 -66.53 -6.79 -2.99
N GLN A 140 -66.47 -8.13 -2.94
CA GLN A 140 -67.63 -8.99 -3.09
C GLN A 140 -68.54 -8.94 -1.85
N LEU A 141 -67.97 -8.89 -0.65
CA LEU A 141 -68.70 -8.65 0.61
C LEU A 141 -69.28 -7.23 0.65
N LEU A 142 -68.54 -6.21 0.21
CA LEU A 142 -68.97 -4.81 0.11
C LEU A 142 -70.09 -4.62 -0.94
N ARG A 143 -70.11 -5.46 -2.00
CA ARG A 143 -71.24 -5.53 -2.94
C ARG A 143 -72.47 -6.25 -2.38
N GLN A 144 -72.30 -7.18 -1.45
CA GLN A 144 -73.39 -7.88 -0.77
C GLN A 144 -73.95 -7.05 0.41
N CYS A 145 -73.12 -6.19 1.01
CA CYS A 145 -73.49 -5.25 2.06
C CYS A 145 -73.69 -3.84 1.48
N SER A 146 -74.90 -3.56 0.98
CA SER A 146 -75.36 -2.18 0.74
C SER A 146 -76.11 -1.66 1.98
N PRO A 147 -75.99 -0.38 2.37
CA PRO A 147 -75.26 0.69 1.70
C PRO A 147 -73.87 0.95 2.31
N VAL A 148 -72.90 1.25 1.44
CA VAL A 148 -71.73 2.06 1.81
C VAL A 148 -72.07 3.51 1.47
N ASP A 149 -71.75 4.44 2.36
CA ASP A 149 -71.99 5.86 2.14
C ASP A 149 -71.30 6.32 0.86
N GLY A 150 -72.10 6.88 -0.07
CA GLY A 150 -71.67 7.17 -1.45
C GLY A 150 -70.61 8.27 -1.61
N GLU A 151 -70.06 8.77 -0.50
CA GLU A 151 -68.95 9.71 -0.44
C GLU A 151 -67.62 8.97 -0.26
N GLN A 152 -67.53 8.00 0.67
CA GLN A 152 -66.33 7.17 0.86
C GLN A 152 -65.98 6.36 -0.40
N LEU A 153 -66.99 5.90 -1.14
CA LEU A 153 -66.78 5.22 -2.42
C LEU A 153 -66.25 6.16 -3.51
N LYS A 154 -66.58 7.46 -3.48
CA LYS A 154 -66.02 8.46 -4.40
C LYS A 154 -64.58 8.79 -4.05
N GLU A 155 -64.28 9.03 -2.77
CA GLU A 155 -62.91 9.26 -2.29
C GLU A 155 -61.98 8.12 -2.70
N LEU A 156 -62.37 6.86 -2.48
CA LEU A 156 -61.57 5.70 -2.89
C LEU A 156 -61.42 5.56 -4.42
N LEU A 157 -62.39 6.03 -5.21
CA LEU A 157 -62.27 6.05 -6.68
C LEU A 157 -61.33 7.17 -7.15
N GLU A 158 -61.42 8.36 -6.56
CA GLU A 158 -60.52 9.50 -6.82
C GLU A 158 -59.08 9.17 -6.39
N GLU A 159 -58.88 8.55 -5.23
CA GLU A 159 -57.58 8.04 -4.79
C GLU A 159 -57.02 7.00 -5.78
N ARG A 160 -57.85 6.04 -6.20
CA ARG A 160 -57.47 5.01 -7.19
C ARG A 160 -57.10 5.61 -8.54
N GLU A 161 -57.81 6.64 -8.99
CA GLU A 161 -57.45 7.37 -10.21
C GLU A 161 -56.15 8.16 -10.04
N SER A 162 -55.93 8.82 -8.89
CA SER A 162 -54.66 9.51 -8.58
C SER A 162 -53.46 8.55 -8.52
N LEU A 163 -53.66 7.33 -8.02
CA LEU A 163 -52.66 6.27 -7.97
C LEU A 163 -52.40 5.70 -9.37
N SER A 164 -53.45 5.52 -10.18
CA SER A 164 -53.32 5.07 -11.56
C SER A 164 -52.58 6.09 -12.43
N GLN A 165 -52.80 7.39 -12.22
CA GLN A 165 -52.07 8.46 -12.91
C GLN A 165 -50.60 8.50 -12.48
N ARG A 166 -50.32 8.40 -11.17
CA ARG A 166 -48.94 8.32 -10.66
C ARG A 166 -48.18 7.09 -11.17
N ALA A 167 -48.85 5.94 -11.27
CA ALA A 167 -48.26 4.73 -11.85
C ALA A 167 -47.91 4.93 -13.34
N ALA A 168 -48.82 5.50 -14.13
CA ALA A 168 -48.56 5.78 -15.55
C ALA A 168 -47.39 6.77 -15.77
N LEU A 169 -47.26 7.81 -14.92
CA LEU A 169 -46.11 8.72 -14.96
C LEU A 169 -44.80 8.01 -14.59
N ALA A 170 -44.80 7.14 -13.58
CA ALA A 170 -43.64 6.35 -13.21
C ALA A 170 -43.23 5.35 -14.31
N ASP A 171 -44.20 4.74 -15.00
CA ASP A 171 -43.94 3.85 -16.15
C ASP A 171 -43.36 4.64 -17.34
N GLU A 172 -43.85 5.85 -17.62
CA GLU A 172 -43.24 6.76 -18.60
C GLU A 172 -41.80 7.12 -18.23
N GLU A 173 -41.53 7.49 -16.98
CA GLU A 173 -40.18 7.81 -16.49
C GLU A 173 -39.24 6.60 -16.60
N GLN A 174 -39.68 5.41 -16.21
CA GLN A 174 -38.92 4.16 -16.40
C GLN A 174 -38.62 3.90 -17.89
N SER A 175 -39.60 4.13 -18.78
CA SER A 175 -39.39 3.95 -20.23
C SER A 175 -38.33 4.92 -20.77
N ARG A 176 -38.35 6.19 -20.34
CA ARG A 176 -37.36 7.21 -20.73
C ARG A 176 -35.97 6.87 -20.21
N LEU A 177 -35.86 6.47 -18.93
CA LEU A 177 -34.59 6.06 -18.32
C LEU A 177 -34.01 4.82 -19.01
N LYS A 178 -34.85 3.85 -19.42
CA LYS A 178 -34.41 2.67 -20.16
C LYS A 178 -33.86 3.00 -21.55
N VAL A 179 -34.50 3.92 -22.28
CA VAL A 179 -33.98 4.39 -23.58
C VAL A 179 -32.67 5.16 -23.38
N ALA A 180 -32.57 6.01 -22.36
CA ALA A 180 -31.33 6.73 -22.05
C ALA A 180 -30.19 5.77 -21.66
N LEU A 181 -30.47 4.70 -20.90
CA LEU A 181 -29.50 3.66 -20.58
C LEU A 181 -29.00 2.96 -21.86
N GLN A 182 -29.90 2.54 -22.75
CA GLN A 182 -29.53 1.91 -24.02
C GLN A 182 -28.70 2.82 -24.93
N GLN A 183 -28.98 4.13 -24.94
CA GLN A 183 -28.15 5.12 -25.64
C GLN A 183 -26.73 5.18 -25.04
N LYS A 184 -26.61 5.18 -23.70
CA LYS A 184 -25.29 5.17 -23.03
C LYS A 184 -24.55 3.85 -23.17
N GLU A 185 -25.24 2.72 -23.20
CA GLU A 185 -24.64 1.42 -23.53
C GLU A 185 -24.08 1.40 -24.96
N GLY A 186 -24.78 2.02 -25.92
CA GLY A 186 -24.31 2.24 -27.29
C GLY A 186 -23.06 3.12 -27.35
N GLU A 187 -23.11 4.32 -26.75
CA GLU A 187 -21.96 5.24 -26.66
C GLU A 187 -20.72 4.57 -26.03
N LEU A 188 -20.92 3.78 -24.97
CA LEU A 188 -19.84 3.03 -24.32
C LEU A 188 -19.29 1.90 -25.21
N SER A 189 -20.13 1.24 -26.01
CA SER A 189 -19.69 0.26 -27.00
C SER A 189 -18.83 0.89 -28.08
N ASP A 190 -19.25 2.03 -28.63
CA ASP A 190 -18.52 2.76 -29.67
C ASP A 190 -17.16 3.28 -29.17
N LEU A 191 -17.15 3.88 -27.97
CA LEU A 191 -15.90 4.30 -27.31
C LEU A 191 -14.95 3.12 -27.06
N ARG A 192 -15.48 1.93 -26.73
CA ARG A 192 -14.66 0.75 -26.49
C ARG A 192 -14.06 0.19 -27.78
N ALA A 193 -14.81 0.19 -28.88
CA ALA A 193 -14.30 -0.15 -30.20
C ALA A 193 -13.18 0.81 -30.65
N GLU A 194 -13.31 2.11 -30.36
CA GLU A 194 -12.27 3.10 -30.67
C GLU A 194 -11.01 2.92 -29.78
N VAL A 195 -11.17 2.56 -28.50
CA VAL A 195 -10.04 2.19 -27.63
C VAL A 195 -9.31 0.95 -28.16
N ASP A 196 -10.03 -0.08 -28.60
CA ASP A 196 -9.43 -1.28 -29.19
C ASP A 196 -8.69 -0.95 -30.50
N ARG A 197 -9.26 -0.07 -31.34
CA ARG A 197 -8.63 0.43 -32.58
C ARG A 197 -7.32 1.17 -32.28
N LEU A 198 -7.35 2.14 -31.36
CA LEU A 198 -6.16 2.91 -30.96
C LEU A 198 -5.10 2.03 -30.28
N THR A 199 -5.51 0.99 -29.56
CA THR A 199 -4.60 0.01 -28.97
C THR A 199 -3.87 -0.79 -30.05
N LEU A 200 -4.55 -1.14 -31.15
CA LEU A 200 -3.95 -1.83 -32.29
C LEU A 200 -2.99 -0.91 -33.06
N ASP A 201 -3.38 0.35 -33.31
CA ASP A 201 -2.51 1.37 -33.94
C ASP A 201 -1.23 1.60 -33.12
N LEU A 202 -1.34 1.72 -31.78
CA LEU A 202 -0.19 1.81 -30.87
C LEU A 202 0.70 0.56 -30.91
N GLY A 203 0.12 -0.62 -31.12
CA GLY A 203 0.85 -1.86 -31.33
C GLY A 203 1.69 -1.85 -32.61
N LEU A 204 1.12 -1.35 -33.72
CA LEU A 204 1.82 -1.20 -35.00
C LEU A 204 2.97 -0.20 -34.89
N VAL A 205 2.74 0.99 -34.33
CA VAL A 205 3.79 2.02 -34.15
C VAL A 205 4.93 1.52 -33.25
N ARG A 206 4.64 0.68 -32.25
CA ARG A 206 5.69 0.03 -31.44
C ARG A 206 6.54 -0.95 -32.26
N LEU A 207 5.91 -1.80 -33.08
CA LEU A 207 6.62 -2.72 -33.97
C LEU A 207 7.50 -1.98 -34.99
N GLU A 208 7.01 -0.88 -35.56
CA GLU A 208 7.79 -0.01 -36.44
C GLU A 208 8.98 0.63 -35.70
N SER A 209 8.76 1.14 -34.49
CA SER A 209 9.80 1.71 -33.62
C SER A 209 10.88 0.68 -33.29
N ASP A 210 10.51 -0.56 -32.95
CA ASP A 210 11.45 -1.62 -32.61
C ASP A 210 12.20 -2.14 -33.86
N SER A 211 11.54 -2.21 -35.02
CA SER A 211 12.21 -2.48 -36.31
C SER A 211 13.22 -1.38 -36.67
N ALA A 212 12.88 -0.11 -36.42
CA ALA A 212 13.80 1.01 -36.63
C ALA A 212 15.00 0.96 -35.67
N LYS A 213 14.80 0.63 -34.39
CA LYS A 213 15.89 0.42 -33.42
C LYS A 213 16.83 -0.70 -33.86
N GLN A 214 16.30 -1.86 -34.26
CA GLN A 214 17.12 -2.97 -34.75
C GLN A 214 17.97 -2.55 -35.96
N LYS A 215 17.39 -1.84 -36.94
CA LYS A 215 18.15 -1.30 -38.09
C LYS A 215 19.25 -0.33 -37.66
N VAL A 216 19.03 0.49 -36.62
CA VAL A 216 20.05 1.39 -36.07
C VAL A 216 21.16 0.61 -35.36
N GLU A 217 20.83 -0.42 -34.58
CA GLU A 217 21.80 -1.30 -33.92
C GLU A 217 22.66 -2.09 -34.92
N GLU A 218 22.04 -2.66 -35.97
CA GLU A 218 22.75 -3.32 -37.08
C GLU A 218 23.72 -2.34 -37.77
N LYS A 219 23.27 -1.12 -38.07
CA LYS A 219 24.13 -0.08 -38.69
C LYS A 219 25.25 0.36 -37.75
N ALA A 220 25.00 0.48 -36.45
CA ALA A 220 26.02 0.80 -35.46
C ALA A 220 27.08 -0.31 -35.36
N SER A 221 26.66 -1.58 -35.36
CA SER A 221 27.55 -2.74 -35.36
C SER A 221 28.40 -2.82 -36.63
N ALA A 222 27.81 -2.58 -37.80
CA ALA A 222 28.54 -2.55 -39.06
C ALA A 222 29.57 -1.40 -39.11
N LEU A 223 29.22 -0.24 -38.55
CA LEU A 223 30.12 0.93 -38.47
C LEU A 223 31.25 0.70 -37.45
N ALA A 224 30.99 -0.04 -36.37
CA ALA A 224 32.03 -0.48 -35.44
C ALA A 224 33.02 -1.45 -36.11
N ALA A 225 32.55 -2.47 -36.83
CA ALA A 225 33.41 -3.39 -37.58
C ALA A 225 34.28 -2.64 -38.62
N ALA A 226 33.68 -1.72 -39.40
CA ALA A 226 34.43 -0.90 -40.35
C ALA A 226 35.48 0.01 -39.70
N ARG A 227 35.27 0.45 -38.44
CA ARG A 227 36.28 1.18 -37.66
C ARG A 227 37.43 0.28 -37.21
N GLU A 228 37.14 -0.96 -36.80
CA GLU A 228 38.18 -1.94 -36.45
C GLU A 228 39.03 -2.31 -37.67
N GLU A 229 38.42 -2.55 -38.83
CA GLU A 229 39.13 -2.76 -40.10
C GLU A 229 40.00 -1.56 -40.48
N ALA A 230 39.47 -0.33 -40.37
CA ALA A 230 40.24 0.88 -40.64
C ALA A 230 41.43 1.08 -39.67
N LEU A 231 41.29 0.67 -38.41
CA LEU A 231 42.39 0.68 -37.43
C LEU A 231 43.44 -0.38 -37.77
N ALA A 232 43.04 -1.59 -38.16
CA ALA A 232 43.95 -2.65 -38.59
C ALA A 232 44.73 -2.25 -39.86
N LEU A 233 44.07 -1.62 -40.84
CA LEU A 233 44.74 -1.07 -42.03
C LEU A 233 45.73 0.04 -41.67
N ARG A 234 45.39 0.95 -40.74
CA ARG A 234 46.33 1.97 -40.25
C ARG A 234 47.55 1.38 -39.57
N GLN A 235 47.37 0.37 -38.72
CA GLN A 235 48.49 -0.36 -38.10
C GLN A 235 49.39 -1.00 -39.18
N ARG A 236 48.78 -1.63 -40.20
CA ARG A 236 49.53 -2.25 -41.29
C ARG A 236 50.27 -1.24 -42.17
N ILE A 237 49.72 -0.04 -42.38
CA ILE A 237 50.43 1.06 -43.06
C ILE A 237 51.65 1.49 -42.23
N ALA A 238 51.51 1.69 -40.92
CA ALA A 238 52.64 2.06 -40.05
C ALA A 238 53.75 0.98 -40.02
N GLU A 239 53.39 -0.31 -40.02
CA GLU A 239 54.36 -1.41 -40.16
C GLU A 239 55.13 -1.34 -41.50
N LEU A 240 54.44 -1.03 -42.59
CA LEU A 240 55.04 -0.90 -43.91
C LEU A 240 55.92 0.36 -44.02
N GLU A 241 55.53 1.47 -43.40
CA GLU A 241 56.34 2.70 -43.30
C GLU A 241 57.66 2.43 -42.56
N ILE A 242 57.61 1.76 -41.40
CA ILE A 242 58.81 1.32 -40.67
C ILE A 242 59.68 0.43 -41.57
N ARG A 243 59.07 -0.52 -42.29
CA ARG A 243 59.82 -1.44 -43.17
C ARG A 243 60.45 -0.75 -44.38
N VAL A 244 59.82 0.30 -44.92
CA VAL A 244 60.40 1.14 -45.97
C VAL A 244 61.59 1.94 -45.43
N GLN A 245 61.48 2.49 -44.20
CA GLN A 245 62.58 3.20 -43.56
C GLN A 245 63.79 2.28 -43.33
N GLU A 246 63.59 1.07 -42.78
CA GLU A 246 64.65 0.06 -42.62
C GLU A 246 65.37 -0.26 -43.94
N LEU A 247 64.62 -0.36 -45.05
CA LEU A 247 65.18 -0.62 -46.38
C LEU A 247 65.91 0.60 -46.96
N GLN A 248 65.47 1.82 -46.65
CA GLN A 248 66.19 3.05 -47.01
C GLN A 248 67.51 3.16 -46.25
N ASP A 249 67.51 2.90 -44.94
CA ASP A 249 68.70 2.90 -44.10
C ASP A 249 69.72 1.85 -44.58
N GLN A 250 69.26 0.63 -44.94
CA GLN A 250 70.09 -0.40 -45.57
C GLN A 250 70.66 0.03 -46.92
N LYS A 251 69.86 0.69 -47.77
CA LYS A 251 70.30 1.20 -49.07
C LYS A 251 71.39 2.27 -48.89
N ASP A 252 71.23 3.17 -47.92
CA ASP A 252 72.18 4.24 -47.67
C ASP A 252 73.48 3.71 -47.03
N GLN A 253 73.42 2.70 -46.16
CA GLN A 253 74.60 1.95 -45.71
C GLN A 253 75.36 1.28 -46.86
N LEU A 254 74.65 0.63 -47.80
CA LEU A 254 75.28 0.03 -48.98
C LEU A 254 75.91 1.08 -49.91
N VAL A 255 75.29 2.26 -50.05
CA VAL A 255 75.87 3.38 -50.80
C VAL A 255 77.12 3.92 -50.09
N GLN A 256 77.13 4.02 -48.75
CA GLN A 256 78.32 4.40 -47.98
C GLN A 256 79.45 3.39 -48.19
N GLN A 257 79.20 2.09 -48.02
CA GLN A 257 80.19 1.03 -48.30
C GLN A 257 80.70 1.06 -49.74
N GLN A 258 79.84 1.35 -50.72
CA GLN A 258 80.26 1.48 -52.11
C GLN A 258 81.13 2.72 -52.34
N ASN A 259 80.81 3.85 -51.68
CA ASN A 259 81.62 5.06 -51.74
C ASN A 259 82.96 4.88 -51.02
N GLU A 260 83.02 4.17 -49.89
CA GLU A 260 84.27 3.79 -49.22
C GLU A 260 85.13 2.90 -50.10
N ARG A 261 84.56 1.88 -50.76
CA ARG A 261 85.27 1.06 -51.75
C ARG A 261 85.78 1.87 -52.95
N LYS A 262 84.99 2.82 -53.44
CA LYS A 262 85.44 3.76 -54.50
C LYS A 262 86.56 4.66 -54.00
N HIS A 263 86.48 5.18 -52.77
CA HIS A 263 87.52 6.02 -52.20
C HIS A 263 88.82 5.24 -51.94
N LEU A 264 88.73 3.95 -51.61
CA LEU A 264 89.87 3.02 -51.57
C LEU A 264 90.42 2.70 -52.97
N HIS A 265 89.58 2.70 -54.00
CA HIS A 265 89.98 2.52 -55.40
C HIS A 265 90.68 3.77 -55.95
N ASP A 266 90.10 4.95 -55.76
CA ASP A 266 90.67 6.26 -56.14
C ASP A 266 92.01 6.50 -55.46
N VAL A 267 92.17 6.15 -54.18
CA VAL A 267 93.47 6.23 -53.49
C VAL A 267 94.51 5.25 -54.06
N GLY A 268 94.08 4.16 -54.69
CA GLY A 268 94.94 3.27 -55.48
C GLY A 268 95.27 3.81 -56.88
N GLU A 269 94.33 4.53 -57.51
CA GLU A 269 94.46 5.04 -58.89
C GLU A 269 95.21 6.39 -58.95
N VAL A 270 95.15 7.22 -57.90
CA VAL A 270 95.88 8.51 -57.79
C VAL A 270 97.41 8.34 -57.69
N MET A 271 97.93 7.12 -57.50
CA MET A 271 99.38 6.85 -57.68
C MET A 271 99.79 6.60 -59.15
N ALA A 272 98.85 6.51 -60.08
CA ALA A 272 99.08 6.00 -61.42
C ALA A 272 98.42 6.81 -62.56
N ASP A 273 98.33 8.13 -62.45
CA ASP A 273 98.61 8.93 -63.66
C ASP A 273 99.13 10.35 -63.42
N SER A 274 100.25 10.64 -64.08
CA SER A 274 100.82 11.98 -64.20
C SER A 274 101.32 12.15 -65.62
N SER A 275 100.60 12.92 -66.45
CA SER A 275 101.17 13.98 -67.30
C SER A 275 100.24 14.44 -68.45
N PHE A 276 100.57 15.61 -69.02
CA PHE A 276 100.15 16.16 -70.32
C PHE A 276 98.69 16.66 -70.50
N GLN A 277 98.39 17.76 -71.22
CA GLN A 277 99.17 18.98 -71.59
C GLN A 277 98.22 20.01 -72.25
N LYS A 278 98.53 21.34 -72.17
CA LYS A 278 98.15 22.40 -73.15
C LYS A 278 96.64 22.72 -73.31
N SER A 279 96.12 23.89 -73.74
CA SER A 279 96.57 25.27 -74.10
C SER A 279 95.31 26.20 -73.99
N HIS A 280 95.27 27.55 -74.10
CA HIS A 280 96.20 28.66 -74.37
C HIS A 280 95.54 29.99 -73.84
N SER A 281 96.25 31.07 -73.45
CA SER A 281 96.73 32.24 -74.27
C SER A 281 95.61 33.07 -74.94
N ARG A 282 95.52 34.42 -74.97
CA ARG A 282 96.38 35.61 -74.68
C ARG A 282 95.42 36.83 -74.49
N SER A 283 95.58 37.82 -73.59
CA SER A 283 96.60 38.88 -73.40
C SER A 283 96.69 40.01 -74.47
N SER A 284 95.98 41.12 -74.20
CA SER A 284 96.46 42.53 -74.11
C SER A 284 97.21 43.31 -75.23
N SER A 285 96.83 44.59 -75.31
CA SER A 285 97.70 45.80 -75.43
C SER A 285 98.30 46.25 -76.78
N SER A 286 98.93 47.43 -76.76
CA SER A 286 98.99 48.43 -77.85
C SER A 286 100.40 48.90 -78.24
N SER A 287 100.45 49.61 -79.38
CA SER A 287 101.27 50.81 -79.69
C SER A 287 102.80 50.75 -79.90
N THR A 288 103.18 51.46 -80.99
CA THR A 288 104.39 52.29 -81.23
C THR A 288 105.78 51.67 -81.54
N GLN A 289 106.32 52.08 -82.71
CA GLN A 289 107.76 52.18 -83.01
C GLN A 289 108.37 53.45 -82.36
N PRO A 290 109.68 53.75 -82.52
CA PRO A 290 110.10 54.60 -83.66
C PRO A 290 111.55 54.39 -84.19
N GLU A 291 111.96 55.29 -85.11
CA GLU A 291 113.34 55.73 -85.45
C GLU A 291 114.17 55.06 -86.59
N THR A 292 114.87 55.94 -87.34
CA THR A 292 115.90 55.67 -88.38
C THR A 292 116.93 56.82 -88.46
N PRO A 293 118.23 56.53 -88.67
CA PRO A 293 119.17 57.42 -89.41
C PRO A 293 120.18 56.61 -90.30
N SER A 294 121.17 57.14 -91.07
CA SER A 294 121.63 58.51 -91.37
C SER A 294 122.39 58.62 -92.73
N THR A 295 121.98 59.58 -93.57
CA THR A 295 122.77 60.66 -94.23
C THR A 295 124.17 60.47 -94.90
N GLN A 296 124.29 61.03 -96.13
CA GLN A 296 125.28 62.06 -96.60
C GLN A 296 126.46 61.69 -97.55
N LYS A 297 126.85 62.70 -98.37
CA LYS A 297 128.13 62.95 -99.11
C LYS A 297 128.33 62.27 -100.48
N ASP A 298 129.01 62.87 -101.49
CA ASP A 298 129.49 64.26 -101.70
C ASP A 298 129.64 64.60 -103.21
N LEU A 299 129.74 65.90 -103.49
CA LEU A 299 129.88 66.60 -104.77
C LEU A 299 131.21 66.42 -105.54
N ASN A 300 131.11 66.39 -106.89
CA ASN A 300 131.76 67.32 -107.86
C ASN A 300 132.13 66.64 -109.21
N GLY A 301 131.74 67.24 -110.35
CA GLY A 301 132.02 66.68 -111.68
C GLY A 301 131.47 67.51 -112.85
N MET A 302 132.26 68.50 -113.26
CA MET A 302 132.09 69.45 -114.38
C MET A 302 131.23 69.00 -115.59
N GLY A 303 130.23 69.84 -115.93
CA GLY A 303 129.77 70.21 -117.29
C GLY A 303 129.60 69.15 -118.39
N VAL A 304 128.32 68.86 -118.74
CA VAL A 304 127.75 68.66 -120.11
C VAL A 304 126.32 68.05 -120.04
N LEU A 305 125.91 67.43 -118.92
CA LEU A 305 124.72 66.56 -118.84
C LEU A 305 123.42 67.20 -118.29
N ALA A 306 123.24 68.52 -118.43
CA ALA A 306 122.13 69.25 -117.79
C ALA A 306 120.71 68.76 -118.17
N SER A 307 120.52 68.21 -119.37
CA SER A 307 119.20 67.72 -119.82
C SER A 307 118.82 66.33 -119.26
N SER A 308 119.79 65.51 -118.84
CA SER A 308 119.51 64.13 -118.37
C SER A 308 119.11 64.09 -116.90
N SER A 309 119.73 64.93 -116.06
CA SER A 309 119.43 65.00 -114.62
C SER A 309 117.99 65.46 -114.35
N LEU A 310 117.47 66.38 -115.17
CA LEU A 310 116.12 66.89 -115.01
C LEU A 310 115.06 65.81 -115.29
N VAL A 311 115.26 64.99 -116.31
CA VAL A 311 114.36 63.87 -116.65
C VAL A 311 114.37 62.81 -115.56
N GLN A 312 115.54 62.40 -115.06
CA GLN A 312 115.63 61.45 -113.94
C GLN A 312 114.99 61.96 -112.65
N HIS A 313 115.10 63.27 -112.37
CA HIS A 313 114.44 63.88 -111.23
C HIS A 313 112.90 63.86 -111.38
N TRP A 314 112.36 64.23 -112.55
CA TRP A 314 110.92 64.13 -112.83
C TRP A 314 110.41 62.68 -112.79
N GLN A 315 111.18 61.73 -113.31
CA GLN A 315 110.84 60.31 -113.29
C GLN A 315 110.81 59.74 -111.87
N MET A 316 111.82 60.07 -111.04
CA MET A 316 111.83 59.70 -109.62
C MET A 316 110.71 60.39 -108.83
N GLN A 317 110.33 61.63 -109.16
CA GLN A 317 109.16 62.27 -108.56
C GLN A 317 107.85 61.57 -108.98
N ALA A 318 107.69 61.21 -110.25
CA ALA A 318 106.53 60.47 -110.73
C ALA A 318 106.39 59.11 -110.02
N GLU A 319 107.49 58.34 -109.89
CA GLU A 319 107.51 57.09 -109.12
C GLU A 319 107.18 57.30 -107.64
N ARG A 320 107.69 58.38 -107.00
CA ARG A 320 107.34 58.72 -105.61
C ARG A 320 105.86 59.03 -105.46
N TYR A 321 105.27 59.83 -106.36
CA TYR A 321 103.83 60.10 -106.34
C TYR A 321 103.01 58.82 -106.63
N GLN A 322 103.46 57.96 -107.54
CA GLN A 322 102.80 56.69 -107.84
C GLN A 322 102.83 55.72 -106.64
N ASN A 323 103.98 55.60 -105.96
CA ASN A 323 104.10 54.83 -104.72
C ASN A 323 103.25 55.43 -103.59
N GLN A 324 103.19 56.76 -103.47
CA GLN A 324 102.35 57.45 -102.50
C GLN A 324 100.85 57.21 -102.76
N VAL A 325 100.42 57.24 -104.03
CA VAL A 325 99.05 56.90 -104.42
C VAL A 325 98.73 55.42 -104.13
N GLN A 326 99.65 54.49 -104.42
CA GLN A 326 99.47 53.08 -104.07
C GLN A 326 99.41 52.85 -102.55
N GLU A 327 100.25 53.53 -101.78
CA GLU A 327 100.23 53.44 -100.32
C GLU A 327 98.93 54.00 -99.74
N LEU A 328 98.42 55.11 -100.30
CA LEU A 328 97.11 55.68 -99.95
C LEU A 328 95.96 54.74 -100.35
N GLN A 329 95.99 54.12 -101.53
CA GLN A 329 95.00 53.12 -101.96
C GLN A 329 95.01 51.88 -101.05
N LEU A 330 96.18 51.42 -100.60
CA LEU A 330 96.31 50.31 -99.65
C LEU A 330 95.83 50.70 -98.24
N LYS A 331 96.02 51.96 -97.83
CA LYS A 331 95.48 52.51 -96.57
C LYS A 331 93.96 52.63 -96.64
N GLU A 332 93.42 53.16 -97.73
CA GLU A 332 91.98 53.25 -98.01
C GLU A 332 91.33 51.86 -98.02
N ALA A 333 91.93 50.89 -98.72
CA ALA A 333 91.43 49.51 -98.74
C ALA A 333 91.48 48.81 -97.37
N LYS A 334 92.43 49.17 -96.49
CA LYS A 334 92.46 48.69 -95.10
C LYS A 334 91.37 49.35 -94.26
N LEU A 335 91.25 50.68 -94.33
CA LEU A 335 90.22 51.45 -93.62
C LEU A 335 88.81 51.05 -94.04
N ASN A 336 88.58 50.76 -95.33
CA ASN A 336 87.28 50.26 -95.81
C ASN A 336 86.97 48.87 -95.24
N LYS A 337 87.94 47.94 -95.18
CA LYS A 337 87.76 46.63 -94.52
C LYS A 337 87.54 46.74 -93.02
N GLU A 338 88.19 47.68 -92.35
CA GLU A 338 87.99 47.97 -90.93
C GLU A 338 86.62 48.61 -90.69
N LEU A 339 86.16 49.52 -91.55
CA LEU A 339 84.80 50.08 -91.53
C LEU A 339 83.74 49.00 -91.81
N GLU A 340 83.97 48.08 -92.73
CA GLU A 340 83.07 46.95 -93.01
C GLU A 340 83.02 45.98 -91.82
N ARG A 341 84.17 45.68 -91.20
CA ARG A 341 84.24 44.88 -89.96
C ARG A 341 83.55 45.57 -88.79
N LEU A 342 83.72 46.88 -88.63
CA LEU A 342 83.06 47.64 -87.57
C LEU A 342 81.55 47.73 -87.82
N ARG A 343 81.11 48.00 -89.05
CA ARG A 343 79.68 47.98 -89.43
C ARG A 343 79.04 46.62 -89.19
N THR A 344 79.67 45.54 -89.66
CA THR A 344 79.15 44.17 -89.43
C THR A 344 79.12 43.81 -87.95
N HIS A 345 80.10 44.23 -87.15
CA HIS A 345 80.08 44.02 -85.71
C HIS A 345 79.00 44.87 -84.99
N LEU A 346 78.80 46.13 -85.40
CA LEU A 346 77.74 46.99 -84.86
C LEU A 346 76.36 46.42 -85.18
N ILE A 347 76.14 45.99 -86.42
CA ILE A 347 74.92 45.29 -86.85
C ILE A 347 74.71 44.02 -86.01
N GLN A 348 75.73 43.17 -85.86
CA GLN A 348 75.62 41.97 -85.01
C GLN A 348 75.34 42.28 -83.54
N MET A 349 75.89 43.38 -82.99
CA MET A 349 75.55 43.81 -81.64
C MET A 349 74.11 44.32 -81.56
N GLU A 350 73.67 45.17 -82.48
CA GLU A 350 72.29 45.66 -82.55
C GLU A 350 71.29 44.50 -82.76
N GLU A 351 71.59 43.53 -83.61
CA GLU A 351 70.84 42.28 -83.77
C GLU A 351 70.80 41.48 -82.46
N SER A 352 71.91 41.36 -81.73
CA SER A 352 71.94 40.65 -80.45
C SER A 352 71.15 41.37 -79.35
N TYR A 353 71.24 42.70 -79.26
CA TYR A 353 70.49 43.50 -78.28
C TYR A 353 69.00 43.53 -78.59
N THR A 354 68.62 43.64 -79.87
CA THR A 354 67.21 43.55 -80.27
C THR A 354 66.65 42.14 -80.07
N GLN A 355 67.44 41.09 -80.32
CA GLN A 355 67.05 39.71 -80.03
C GLN A 355 66.91 39.46 -78.51
N GLU A 356 67.80 40.00 -77.67
CA GLU A 356 67.68 39.90 -76.21
C GLU A 356 66.48 40.70 -75.68
N ALA A 357 66.21 41.89 -76.21
CA ALA A 357 65.04 42.69 -75.88
C ALA A 357 63.73 41.96 -76.23
N LEU A 358 63.63 41.36 -77.43
CA LEU A 358 62.48 40.54 -77.83
C LEU A 358 62.32 39.29 -76.96
N GLN A 359 63.41 38.66 -76.53
CA GLN A 359 63.34 37.54 -75.58
C GLN A 359 62.91 38.00 -74.17
N ALA A 360 63.32 39.19 -73.73
CA ALA A 360 62.89 39.78 -72.47
C ALA A 360 61.39 40.13 -72.50
N GLU A 361 60.91 40.74 -73.59
CA GLU A 361 59.50 41.05 -73.83
C GLU A 361 58.66 39.76 -73.85
N SER A 362 59.06 38.73 -74.59
CA SER A 362 58.38 37.43 -74.60
C SER A 362 58.34 36.75 -73.22
N ARG A 363 59.41 36.88 -72.42
CA ARG A 363 59.41 36.42 -71.01
C ARG A 363 58.44 37.23 -70.17
N GLU A 364 58.40 38.55 -70.32
CA GLU A 364 57.47 39.42 -69.60
C GLU A 364 56.00 39.11 -69.96
N GLU A 365 55.67 38.96 -71.25
CA GLU A 365 54.36 38.50 -71.71
C GLU A 365 53.97 37.16 -71.07
N SER A 366 54.91 36.20 -71.02
CA SER A 366 54.66 34.89 -70.40
C SER A 366 54.41 34.98 -68.90
N LEU A 367 55.07 35.92 -68.20
CA LEU A 367 54.89 36.17 -66.77
C LEU A 367 53.57 36.91 -66.50
N ARG A 368 53.25 37.95 -67.28
CA ARG A 368 51.95 38.66 -67.22
C ARG A 368 50.79 37.69 -67.49
N ALA A 369 50.92 36.79 -68.46
CA ALA A 369 49.93 35.76 -68.75
C ALA A 369 49.79 34.71 -67.62
N ARG A 370 50.85 34.44 -66.85
CA ARG A 370 50.77 33.59 -65.65
C ARG A 370 50.15 34.32 -64.46
N LEU A 371 50.48 35.60 -64.25
CA LEU A 371 49.88 36.45 -63.22
C LEU A 371 48.37 36.57 -63.43
N MET A 372 47.92 36.92 -64.64
CA MET A 372 46.49 36.99 -64.97
C MET A 372 45.75 35.67 -64.68
N LYS A 373 46.37 34.51 -64.95
CA LYS A 373 45.78 33.20 -64.62
C LYS A 373 45.72 32.92 -63.12
N LEU A 374 46.72 33.36 -62.36
CA LEU A 374 46.74 33.22 -60.90
C LEU A 374 45.75 34.17 -60.23
N GLU A 375 45.61 35.41 -60.72
CA GLU A 375 44.62 36.38 -60.27
C GLU A 375 43.19 35.91 -60.58
N GLU A 376 42.93 35.39 -61.79
CA GLU A 376 41.65 34.79 -62.15
C GLU A 376 41.33 33.57 -61.27
N TRP A 377 42.31 32.69 -61.01
CA TRP A 377 42.13 31.54 -60.13
C TRP A 377 41.89 31.95 -58.67
N ALA A 378 42.59 32.97 -58.16
CA ALA A 378 42.37 33.53 -56.83
C ALA A 378 40.96 34.14 -56.72
N ARG A 379 40.53 34.93 -57.72
CA ARG A 379 39.18 35.53 -57.79
C ARG A 379 38.08 34.46 -57.81
N VAL A 380 38.27 33.39 -58.58
CA VAL A 380 37.34 32.26 -58.63
C VAL A 380 37.34 31.49 -57.31
N SER A 381 38.50 31.28 -56.69
CA SER A 381 38.62 30.61 -55.38
C SER A 381 37.98 31.44 -54.26
N GLU A 382 38.15 32.75 -54.26
CA GLU A 382 37.55 33.67 -53.28
C GLU A 382 36.03 33.72 -53.45
N SER A 383 35.52 33.80 -54.69
CA SER A 383 34.08 33.70 -54.96
C SER A 383 33.51 32.35 -54.54
N ALA A 384 34.20 31.23 -54.80
CA ALA A 384 33.78 29.91 -54.35
C ALA A 384 33.75 29.79 -52.81
N ALA A 385 34.77 30.31 -52.13
CA ALA A 385 34.82 30.33 -50.67
C ALA A 385 33.75 31.24 -50.05
N HIS A 386 33.48 32.39 -50.66
CA HIS A 386 32.41 33.30 -50.23
C HIS A 386 31.04 32.63 -50.38
N ASN A 387 30.75 32.05 -51.56
CA ASN A 387 29.50 31.32 -51.81
C ASN A 387 29.32 30.14 -50.84
N ALA A 388 30.37 29.37 -50.56
CA ALA A 388 30.33 28.27 -49.60
C ALA A 388 30.06 28.77 -48.16
N THR A 389 30.66 29.91 -47.80
CA THR A 389 30.44 30.54 -46.49
C THR A 389 29.03 31.10 -46.36
N GLU A 390 28.48 31.71 -47.42
CA GLU A 390 27.11 32.21 -47.45
C GLU A 390 26.11 31.05 -47.34
N GLN A 391 26.31 29.96 -48.09
CA GLN A 391 25.50 28.74 -47.99
C GLN A 391 25.57 28.11 -46.58
N ALA A 392 26.76 28.06 -45.97
CA ALA A 392 26.91 27.59 -44.60
C ALA A 392 26.15 28.48 -43.60
N ASN A 393 26.24 29.81 -43.75
CA ASN A 393 25.48 30.76 -42.92
C ASN A 393 23.96 30.63 -43.10
N GLN A 394 23.48 30.39 -44.33
CA GLN A 394 22.06 30.13 -44.60
C GLN A 394 21.59 28.82 -43.93
N GLN A 395 22.41 27.77 -43.95
CA GLN A 395 22.12 26.51 -43.25
C GLN A 395 22.15 26.67 -41.72
N VAL A 396 23.13 27.39 -41.17
CA VAL A 396 23.16 27.73 -39.73
C VAL A 396 21.94 28.55 -39.34
N GLY A 397 21.52 29.51 -40.19
CA GLY A 397 20.31 30.31 -39.99
C GLY A 397 19.03 29.47 -39.98
N SER A 398 18.88 28.52 -40.91
CA SER A 398 17.70 27.65 -40.95
C SER A 398 17.66 26.66 -39.79
N LEU A 399 18.81 26.09 -39.40
CA LEU A 399 18.94 25.24 -38.21
C LEU A 399 18.66 26.02 -36.92
N ALA A 400 19.13 27.28 -36.81
CA ALA A 400 18.82 28.15 -35.68
C ALA A 400 17.32 28.47 -35.58
N GLN A 401 16.64 28.73 -36.71
CA GLN A 401 15.19 28.90 -36.73
C GLN A 401 14.44 27.62 -36.35
N GLN A 402 14.86 26.46 -36.88
CA GLN A 402 14.27 25.16 -36.49
C GLN A 402 14.44 24.87 -35.01
N LEU A 403 15.62 25.17 -34.44
CA LEU A 403 15.89 25.02 -33.02
C LEU A 403 15.04 25.98 -32.16
N ALA A 404 14.88 27.24 -32.58
CA ALA A 404 14.01 28.19 -31.91
C ALA A 404 12.52 27.78 -31.95
N LEU A 405 12.05 27.21 -33.06
CA LEU A 405 10.70 26.64 -33.17
C LEU A 405 10.52 25.38 -32.30
N ALA A 406 11.52 24.51 -32.24
CA ALA A 406 11.50 23.34 -31.36
C ALA A 406 11.50 23.74 -29.88
N GLN A 407 12.25 24.79 -29.52
CA GLN A 407 12.23 25.38 -28.17
C GLN A 407 10.88 25.99 -27.81
N SER A 408 10.25 26.74 -28.73
CA SER A 408 8.93 27.34 -28.45
C SER A 408 7.83 26.27 -28.32
N GLN A 409 7.88 25.21 -29.12
CA GLN A 409 7.02 24.03 -28.97
C GLN A 409 7.26 23.31 -27.63
N GLN A 410 8.51 23.13 -27.19
CA GLN A 410 8.80 22.57 -25.87
C GLN A 410 8.25 23.44 -24.74
N SER A 411 8.36 24.77 -24.81
CA SER A 411 7.76 25.66 -23.80
C SER A 411 6.24 25.58 -23.78
N ALA A 412 5.58 25.55 -24.96
CA ALA A 412 4.13 25.43 -25.04
C ALA A 412 3.62 24.10 -24.45
N LEU A 413 4.24 22.98 -24.82
CA LEU A 413 3.92 21.66 -24.25
C LEU A 413 4.21 21.59 -22.74
N ALA A 414 5.24 22.28 -22.25
CA ALA A 414 5.52 22.37 -20.82
C ALA A 414 4.47 23.20 -20.06
N GLU A 415 3.94 24.26 -20.67
CA GLU A 415 2.83 25.04 -20.12
C GLU A 415 1.50 24.28 -20.14
N GLU A 416 1.17 23.56 -21.22
CA GLU A 416 0.01 22.66 -21.28
C GLU A 416 0.10 21.53 -20.23
N LEU A 417 1.28 20.93 -20.06
CA LEU A 417 1.53 19.93 -19.02
C LEU A 417 1.41 20.53 -17.61
N ARG A 418 1.84 21.79 -17.42
CA ARG A 418 1.68 22.52 -16.15
C ARG A 418 0.21 22.84 -15.89
N HIS A 419 -0.55 23.25 -16.90
CA HIS A 419 -1.96 23.58 -16.79
C HIS A 419 -2.81 22.34 -16.50
N SER A 420 -2.58 21.23 -17.19
CA SER A 420 -3.25 19.94 -16.93
C SER A 420 -2.90 19.35 -15.55
N LYS A 421 -1.66 19.52 -15.07
CA LYS A 421 -1.30 19.17 -13.68
C LYS A 421 -2.03 20.04 -12.66
N ALA A 422 -2.16 21.34 -12.92
CA ALA A 422 -2.88 22.26 -12.03
C ALA A 422 -4.39 21.97 -12.01
N SER A 423 -5.01 21.68 -13.16
CA SER A 423 -6.43 21.31 -13.21
C SER A 423 -6.69 19.95 -12.55
N LEU A 424 -5.80 18.96 -12.71
CA LEU A 424 -5.86 17.69 -11.99
C LEU A 424 -5.76 17.89 -10.48
N ALA A 425 -4.82 18.72 -10.00
CA ALA A 425 -4.69 19.04 -8.58
C ALA A 425 -5.93 19.76 -8.01
N ASN A 426 -6.52 20.69 -8.77
CA ASN A 426 -7.78 21.34 -8.39
C ASN A 426 -8.94 20.33 -8.32
N LEU A 427 -9.09 19.47 -9.33
CA LEU A 427 -10.12 18.42 -9.34
C LEU A 427 -9.93 17.42 -8.19
N GLN A 428 -8.69 17.05 -7.87
CA GLN A 428 -8.39 16.21 -6.72
C GLN A 428 -8.76 16.90 -5.40
N SER A 429 -8.41 18.18 -5.22
CA SER A 429 -8.83 18.95 -4.03
C SER A 429 -10.35 19.10 -3.92
N VAL A 430 -11.06 19.18 -5.04
CA VAL A 430 -12.54 19.22 -5.07
C VAL A 430 -13.12 17.86 -4.72
N LEU A 431 -12.54 16.76 -5.22
CA LEU A 431 -12.94 15.39 -4.85
C LEU A 431 -12.70 15.11 -3.37
N ASP A 432 -11.53 15.49 -2.83
CA ASP A 432 -11.21 15.37 -1.41
C ASP A 432 -12.18 16.20 -0.55
N HIS A 433 -12.56 17.40 -1.02
CA HIS A 433 -13.58 18.21 -0.35
C HIS A 433 -14.96 17.54 -0.35
N PHE A 434 -15.43 17.04 -1.50
CA PHE A 434 -16.70 16.31 -1.57
C PHE A 434 -16.70 15.03 -0.75
N GLN A 435 -15.59 14.29 -0.70
CA GLN A 435 -15.45 13.10 0.15
C GLN A 435 -15.53 13.48 1.63
N THR A 436 -14.76 14.47 2.08
CA THR A 436 -14.79 14.92 3.49
C THR A 436 -16.14 15.54 3.89
N GLU A 437 -16.82 16.22 2.98
CA GLU A 437 -18.18 16.73 3.21
C GLU A 437 -19.20 15.58 3.31
N LYS A 438 -19.12 14.58 2.43
CA LYS A 438 -19.99 13.39 2.48
C LYS A 438 -19.74 12.53 3.71
N ASP A 439 -18.49 12.32 4.10
CA ASP A 439 -18.13 11.63 5.34
C ASP A 439 -18.67 12.37 6.57
N ARG A 440 -18.60 13.71 6.57
CA ARG A 440 -19.17 14.55 7.62
C ARG A 440 -20.70 14.46 7.65
N GLU A 441 -21.37 14.48 6.50
CA GLU A 441 -22.82 14.30 6.38
C GLU A 441 -23.25 12.92 6.91
N ILE A 442 -22.54 11.86 6.53
CA ILE A 442 -22.76 10.48 7.00
C ILE A 442 -22.55 10.40 8.52
N GLN A 443 -21.50 11.02 9.06
CA GLN A 443 -21.26 11.07 10.52
C GLN A 443 -22.37 11.81 11.27
N LEU A 444 -22.84 12.94 10.74
CA LEU A 444 -23.96 13.69 11.33
C LEU A 444 -25.26 12.88 11.29
N LEU A 445 -25.61 12.28 10.14
CA LEU A 445 -26.78 11.44 10.00
C LEU A 445 -26.71 10.21 10.91
N ARG A 446 -25.53 9.57 11.02
CA ARG A 446 -25.28 8.45 11.93
C ARG A 446 -25.46 8.85 13.39
N SER A 447 -24.89 9.97 13.84
CA SER A 447 -25.08 10.46 15.22
C SER A 447 -26.53 10.82 15.53
N SER A 448 -27.28 11.34 14.55
CA SER A 448 -28.73 11.56 14.67
C SER A 448 -29.49 10.24 14.86
N TYR A 449 -29.20 9.22 14.04
CA TYR A 449 -29.80 7.89 14.22
C TYR A 449 -29.39 7.20 15.51
N GLU A 450 -28.12 7.30 15.94
CA GLU A 450 -27.65 6.76 17.22
C GLU A 450 -28.36 7.44 18.41
N SER A 451 -28.66 8.74 18.32
CA SER A 451 -29.46 9.48 19.31
C SER A 451 -30.94 9.10 19.29
N GLN A 452 -31.56 8.96 18.11
CA GLN A 452 -32.95 8.47 18.01
C GLN A 452 -33.08 7.06 18.60
N LEU A 453 -32.11 6.20 18.31
CA LEU A 453 -32.08 4.82 18.76
C LEU A 453 -31.77 4.70 20.27
N SER A 454 -31.02 5.63 20.87
CA SER A 454 -30.89 5.71 22.33
C SER A 454 -32.20 6.18 22.99
N MET A 455 -32.89 7.18 22.43
CA MET A 455 -34.19 7.65 22.93
C MET A 455 -35.26 6.54 22.87
N GLU A 456 -35.35 5.77 21.78
CA GLU A 456 -36.29 4.64 21.69
C GLU A 456 -35.91 3.49 22.62
N ARG A 457 -34.60 3.23 22.84
CA ARG A 457 -34.14 2.28 23.87
C ARG A 457 -34.56 2.73 25.27
N GLU A 458 -34.43 4.02 25.59
CA GLU A 458 -34.82 4.55 26.90
C GLU A 458 -36.33 4.45 27.11
N LYS A 459 -37.15 4.84 26.12
CA LYS A 459 -38.61 4.63 26.15
C LYS A 459 -38.97 3.15 26.33
N SER A 460 -38.30 2.25 25.61
CA SER A 460 -38.50 0.81 25.74
C SER A 460 -38.18 0.31 27.15
N GLN A 461 -37.08 0.77 27.76
CA GLN A 461 -36.73 0.47 29.15
C GLN A 461 -37.76 1.02 30.15
N GLN A 462 -38.24 2.25 29.96
CA GLN A 462 -39.29 2.86 30.78
C GLN A 462 -40.61 2.07 30.68
N LEU A 463 -41.00 1.64 29.49
CA LEU A 463 -42.19 0.79 29.28
C LEU A 463 -42.04 -0.58 29.93
N VAL A 464 -40.87 -1.23 29.83
CA VAL A 464 -40.58 -2.50 30.52
C VAL A 464 -40.63 -2.33 32.04
N ALA A 465 -40.07 -1.24 32.58
CA ALA A 465 -40.14 -0.92 34.00
C ALA A 465 -41.59 -0.66 34.47
N LEU A 466 -42.42 0.00 33.65
CA LEU A 466 -43.84 0.18 33.96
C LEU A 466 -44.62 -1.14 33.89
N VAL A 467 -44.35 -2.00 32.92
CA VAL A 467 -44.98 -3.33 32.79
C VAL A 467 -44.61 -4.22 33.98
N THR A 468 -43.34 -4.25 34.40
CA THR A 468 -42.91 -5.00 35.60
C THR A 468 -43.56 -4.44 36.87
N GLN A 469 -43.59 -3.12 37.08
CA GLN A 469 -44.31 -2.51 38.19
C GLN A 469 -45.81 -2.86 38.18
N LYS A 470 -46.44 -2.91 37.00
CA LYS A 470 -47.86 -3.29 36.87
C LYS A 470 -48.08 -4.78 37.12
N GLN A 471 -47.14 -5.62 36.72
CA GLN A 471 -47.17 -7.06 37.03
C GLN A 471 -47.05 -7.30 38.55
N GLU A 472 -46.11 -6.63 39.23
CA GLU A 472 -45.98 -6.66 40.69
C GLU A 472 -47.26 -6.18 41.41
N GLN A 473 -47.90 -5.11 40.90
CA GLN A 473 -49.18 -4.63 41.44
C GLN A 473 -50.32 -5.64 41.24
N LEU A 474 -50.36 -6.32 40.09
CA LEU A 474 -51.35 -7.37 39.82
C LEU A 474 -51.13 -8.59 40.72
N GLU A 475 -49.88 -9.04 40.89
CA GLU A 475 -49.51 -10.13 41.79
C GLU A 475 -49.84 -9.79 43.24
N GLY A 476 -49.45 -8.60 43.74
CA GLY A 476 -49.83 -8.16 45.08
C GLY A 476 -51.35 -8.05 45.29
N SER A 477 -52.10 -7.63 44.26
CA SER A 477 -53.57 -7.60 44.32
C SER A 477 -54.19 -9.01 44.30
N ARG A 478 -53.55 -9.96 43.63
CA ARG A 478 -53.96 -11.37 43.56
C ARG A 478 -53.72 -12.07 44.89
N ASP A 479 -52.58 -11.83 45.53
CA ASP A 479 -52.26 -12.35 46.87
C ASP A 479 -53.22 -11.77 47.91
N ALA A 480 -53.56 -10.48 47.81
CA ALA A 480 -54.57 -9.85 48.66
C ALA A 480 -55.98 -10.43 48.43
N LEU A 481 -56.34 -10.75 47.18
CA LEU A 481 -57.60 -11.43 46.84
C LEU A 481 -57.63 -12.85 47.43
N GLU A 482 -56.55 -13.61 47.32
CA GLU A 482 -56.44 -14.96 47.90
C GLU A 482 -56.52 -14.91 49.44
N ALA A 483 -55.91 -13.89 50.06
CA ALA A 483 -56.05 -13.64 51.50
C ALA A 483 -57.50 -13.29 51.90
N ALA A 484 -58.20 -12.48 51.09
CA ALA A 484 -59.60 -12.16 51.30
C ALA A 484 -60.52 -13.40 51.11
N GLU A 485 -60.24 -14.26 50.14
CA GLU A 485 -60.96 -15.52 49.94
C GLU A 485 -60.77 -16.46 51.14
N ARG A 486 -59.53 -16.62 51.62
CA ARG A 486 -59.23 -17.38 52.85
C ARG A 486 -59.96 -16.80 54.07
N LEU A 487 -60.07 -15.48 54.19
CA LEU A 487 -60.82 -14.83 55.26
C LEU A 487 -62.32 -15.09 55.13
N SER A 488 -62.89 -15.03 53.92
CA SER A 488 -64.28 -15.38 53.64
C SER A 488 -64.58 -16.81 54.08
N GLN A 489 -63.76 -17.79 53.65
CA GLN A 489 -63.89 -19.19 54.06
C GLN A 489 -63.77 -19.38 55.59
N GLN A 490 -63.04 -18.51 56.30
CA GLN A 490 -63.00 -18.52 57.77
C GLN A 490 -64.28 -17.93 58.39
N LEU A 491 -64.83 -16.86 57.80
CA LEU A 491 -66.10 -16.28 58.23
C LEU A 491 -67.25 -17.27 58.02
N ASP A 492 -67.35 -17.89 56.84
CA ASP A 492 -68.38 -18.90 56.53
C ASP A 492 -68.40 -20.02 57.60
N ARG A 493 -67.22 -20.59 57.91
CA ARG A 493 -67.07 -21.61 58.98
C ARG A 493 -67.45 -21.07 60.37
N ARG A 494 -67.19 -19.80 60.66
CA ARG A 494 -67.60 -19.17 61.94
C ARG A 494 -69.11 -18.96 61.99
N GLU A 495 -69.73 -18.60 60.88
CA GLU A 495 -71.19 -18.46 60.76
C GLU A 495 -71.88 -19.82 60.89
N GLU A 496 -71.37 -20.89 60.27
CA GLU A 496 -71.81 -22.27 60.48
C GLU A 496 -71.77 -22.67 61.97
N ILE A 497 -70.64 -22.39 62.65
CA ILE A 497 -70.49 -22.66 64.09
C ILE A 497 -71.47 -21.83 64.92
N ILE A 498 -71.67 -20.55 64.59
CA ILE A 498 -72.63 -19.68 65.28
C ILE A 498 -74.07 -20.17 65.07
N ALA A 499 -74.42 -20.63 63.87
CA ALA A 499 -75.73 -21.22 63.58
C ALA A 499 -75.94 -22.52 64.38
N ALA A 500 -74.94 -23.41 64.41
CA ALA A 500 -74.99 -24.63 65.21
C ALA A 500 -75.10 -24.35 66.73
N LEU A 501 -74.36 -23.38 67.26
CA LEU A 501 -74.46 -22.97 68.65
C LEU A 501 -75.82 -22.33 68.98
N LYS A 502 -76.37 -21.50 68.08
CA LYS A 502 -77.74 -20.95 68.23
C LYS A 502 -78.78 -22.06 68.26
N GLN A 503 -78.65 -23.08 67.40
CA GLN A 503 -79.54 -24.25 67.44
C GLN A 503 -79.41 -25.01 68.76
N GLN A 504 -78.19 -25.28 69.23
CA GLN A 504 -77.97 -25.93 70.53
C GLN A 504 -78.54 -25.13 71.71
N ILE A 505 -78.47 -23.80 71.66
CA ILE A 505 -79.11 -22.93 72.66
C ILE A 505 -80.64 -23.09 72.60
N ALA A 506 -81.25 -23.04 71.41
CA ALA A 506 -82.70 -23.23 71.25
C ALA A 506 -83.16 -24.62 71.72
N ASP A 507 -82.40 -25.69 71.40
CA ASP A 507 -82.67 -27.05 71.86
C ASP A 507 -82.58 -27.15 73.39
N LYS A 508 -81.60 -26.47 74.01
CA LYS A 508 -81.42 -26.44 75.46
C LYS A 508 -82.47 -25.57 76.16
N GLU A 509 -82.90 -24.47 75.56
CA GLU A 509 -84.02 -23.66 76.06
C GLU A 509 -85.33 -24.46 76.03
N ALA A 510 -85.58 -25.21 74.95
CA ALA A 510 -86.71 -26.13 74.85
C ALA A 510 -86.63 -27.27 75.89
N GLU A 511 -85.46 -27.86 76.12
CA GLU A 511 -85.25 -28.87 77.16
C GLU A 511 -85.46 -28.31 78.57
N VAL A 512 -84.95 -27.11 78.86
CA VAL A 512 -85.17 -26.41 80.14
C VAL A 512 -86.65 -26.11 80.35
N GLU A 513 -87.37 -25.68 79.32
CA GLU A 513 -88.80 -25.40 79.43
C GLU A 513 -89.62 -26.68 79.61
N ARG A 514 -89.23 -27.78 78.96
CA ARG A 514 -89.79 -29.13 79.21
C ARG A 514 -89.59 -29.57 80.66
N ILE A 515 -88.38 -29.38 81.22
CA ILE A 515 -88.08 -29.70 82.62
C ILE A 515 -88.87 -28.80 83.58
N ARG A 516 -89.06 -27.51 83.27
CA ARG A 516 -89.90 -26.60 84.06
C ARG A 516 -91.36 -27.06 84.11
N GLN A 517 -91.91 -27.52 82.99
CA GLN A 517 -93.25 -28.10 82.92
C GLN A 517 -93.33 -29.40 83.73
N GLU A 518 -92.38 -30.33 83.58
CA GLU A 518 -92.32 -31.55 84.40
C GLU A 518 -92.24 -31.24 85.91
N VAL A 519 -91.46 -30.24 86.32
CA VAL A 519 -91.36 -29.79 87.72
C VAL A 519 -92.68 -29.17 88.21
N TYR A 520 -93.40 -28.42 87.37
CA TYR A 520 -94.72 -27.86 87.70
C TYR A 520 -95.77 -28.96 87.90
N ASP A 521 -95.79 -29.97 87.02
CA ASP A 521 -96.69 -31.12 87.11
C ASP A 521 -96.38 -32.01 88.32
N VAL A 522 -95.09 -32.30 88.58
CA VAL A 522 -94.68 -33.04 89.78
C VAL A 522 -95.05 -32.28 91.05
N ARG A 523 -94.84 -30.96 91.10
CA ARG A 523 -95.21 -30.14 92.26
C ARG A 523 -96.72 -30.18 92.52
N SER A 524 -97.53 -29.83 91.52
CA SER A 524 -98.99 -29.80 91.65
C SER A 524 -99.61 -31.18 91.98
N THR A 525 -99.05 -32.28 91.46
CA THR A 525 -99.54 -33.63 91.72
C THR A 525 -99.05 -34.25 93.04
N THR A 526 -97.99 -33.73 93.65
CA THR A 526 -97.47 -34.20 94.95
C THR A 526 -98.03 -33.44 96.14
N GLU A 527 -98.20 -32.11 96.03
CA GLU A 527 -98.72 -31.23 97.07
C GLU A 527 -100.04 -31.78 97.67
N GLY A 528 -101.08 -31.95 96.84
CA GLY A 528 -102.38 -32.49 97.29
C GLY A 528 -102.39 -33.97 97.75
N LYS A 529 -101.36 -34.77 97.44
CA LYS A 529 -101.26 -36.17 97.89
C LYS A 529 -100.59 -36.28 99.25
N VAL A 530 -99.54 -35.49 99.49
CA VAL A 530 -98.81 -35.46 100.75
C VAL A 530 -99.73 -34.98 101.87
N ASP A 531 -100.45 -33.89 101.67
CA ASP A 531 -101.39 -33.33 102.66
C ASP A 531 -102.49 -34.32 103.05
N LYS A 532 -103.08 -35.01 102.06
CA LYS A 532 -104.11 -36.03 102.30
C LYS A 532 -103.57 -37.23 103.09
N GLN A 533 -102.31 -37.60 102.89
CA GLN A 533 -101.67 -38.70 103.61
C GLN A 533 -101.26 -38.29 105.04
N ILE A 534 -100.79 -37.06 105.24
CA ILE A 534 -100.51 -36.47 106.56
C ILE A 534 -101.82 -36.36 107.37
N MET A 535 -102.88 -35.80 106.80
CA MET A 535 -104.23 -35.75 107.40
C MET A 535 -104.73 -37.13 107.82
N LYS A 536 -104.60 -38.13 106.93
CA LYS A 536 -104.99 -39.52 107.26
C LYS A 536 -104.16 -40.08 108.43
N SER A 537 -102.86 -39.81 108.48
CA SER A 537 -101.97 -40.28 109.55
C SER A 537 -102.29 -39.61 110.90
N LEU A 538 -102.59 -38.31 110.89
CA LEU A 538 -103.01 -37.55 112.07
C LEU A 538 -104.30 -38.12 112.67
N VAL A 539 -105.35 -38.26 111.85
CA VAL A 539 -106.65 -38.78 112.30
C VAL A 539 -106.53 -40.22 112.82
N LEU A 540 -105.74 -41.07 112.16
CA LEU A 540 -105.52 -42.44 112.62
C LEU A 540 -104.77 -42.50 113.96
N GLY A 541 -103.83 -41.59 114.20
CA GLY A 541 -103.12 -41.46 115.48
C GLY A 541 -104.05 -41.12 116.65
N TYR A 542 -105.05 -40.27 116.42
CA TYR A 542 -106.05 -39.94 117.44
C TYR A 542 -106.88 -41.16 117.88
N PHE A 543 -107.45 -41.91 116.92
CA PHE A 543 -108.30 -43.06 117.23
C PHE A 543 -107.54 -44.25 117.82
N SER A 544 -106.28 -44.44 117.43
CA SER A 544 -105.45 -45.58 117.86
C SER A 544 -104.86 -45.45 119.26
N SER A 545 -105.06 -44.30 119.93
CA SER A 545 -104.43 -43.99 121.23
C SER A 545 -105.29 -44.45 122.42
N PRO A 546 -104.70 -45.14 123.43
CA PRO A 546 -105.40 -45.56 124.66
C PRO A 546 -106.01 -44.38 125.43
N GLN A 547 -107.10 -44.64 126.17
CA GLN A 547 -108.00 -43.60 126.69
C GLN A 547 -107.34 -42.56 127.62
N GLY A 548 -106.17 -42.84 128.21
CA GLY A 548 -105.43 -41.88 129.05
C GLY A 548 -104.57 -40.85 128.30
N GLN A 549 -104.24 -41.06 127.01
CA GLN A 549 -103.29 -40.18 126.26
C GLN A 549 -103.93 -39.38 125.12
N ARG A 550 -105.23 -39.59 124.86
CA ARG A 550 -105.99 -38.87 123.82
C ARG A 550 -105.87 -37.33 123.87
N PRO A 551 -105.93 -36.63 125.02
CA PRO A 551 -105.80 -35.17 125.04
C PRO A 551 -104.40 -34.65 124.68
N GLU A 552 -103.38 -35.50 124.62
CA GLU A 552 -102.05 -35.14 124.14
C GLU A 552 -101.94 -35.23 122.62
N VAL A 553 -102.54 -36.27 122.03
CA VAL A 553 -102.60 -36.42 120.57
C VAL A 553 -103.48 -35.34 119.93
N VAL A 554 -104.56 -34.90 120.59
CA VAL A 554 -105.37 -33.77 120.10
C VAL A 554 -104.57 -32.46 120.10
N ARG A 555 -103.75 -32.20 121.13
CA ARG A 555 -102.84 -31.03 121.15
C ARG A 555 -101.82 -31.09 120.01
N LEU A 556 -101.36 -32.28 119.64
CA LEU A 556 -100.45 -32.48 118.51
C LEU A 556 -101.17 -32.31 117.16
N LEU A 557 -102.42 -32.77 117.05
CA LEU A 557 -103.30 -32.52 115.90
C LEU A 557 -103.53 -31.01 115.69
N ALA A 558 -103.84 -30.30 116.78
CA ALA A 558 -104.08 -28.86 116.76
C ALA A 558 -102.85 -28.08 116.23
N ARG A 559 -101.65 -28.52 116.61
CA ARG A 559 -100.38 -27.87 116.20
C ARG A 559 -99.91 -28.23 114.80
N VAL A 560 -100.28 -29.39 114.24
CA VAL A 560 -99.93 -29.75 112.85
C VAL A 560 -100.95 -29.20 111.83
N LEU A 561 -102.13 -28.79 112.31
CA LEU A 561 -103.19 -28.16 111.51
C LEU A 561 -103.38 -26.66 111.82
N ASP A 562 -102.40 -26.03 112.49
CA ASP A 562 -102.35 -24.60 112.84
C ASP A 562 -103.65 -24.02 113.43
N PHE A 563 -104.32 -24.77 114.32
CA PHE A 563 -105.53 -24.30 115.01
C PHE A 563 -105.26 -23.11 115.93
N SER A 564 -106.14 -22.11 115.86
CA SER A 564 -106.10 -20.91 116.72
C SER A 564 -106.46 -21.24 118.17
N ARG A 565 -106.01 -20.40 119.11
CA ARG A 565 -106.28 -20.54 120.55
C ARG A 565 -107.79 -20.55 120.85
N ASP A 566 -108.56 -19.70 120.17
CA ASP A 566 -110.03 -19.64 120.27
C ASP A 566 -110.74 -20.89 119.74
N GLU A 567 -110.07 -21.67 118.88
CA GLU A 567 -110.59 -22.90 118.29
C GLU A 567 -110.25 -24.12 119.17
N MET A 568 -109.07 -24.13 119.78
CA MET A 568 -108.69 -25.13 120.80
C MET A 568 -109.62 -25.08 122.02
N ASP A 569 -109.98 -23.87 122.48
CA ASP A 569 -110.87 -23.68 123.63
C ASP A 569 -112.32 -24.13 123.31
N LYS A 570 -112.81 -23.87 122.09
CA LYS A 570 -114.12 -24.38 121.61
C LYS A 570 -114.16 -25.90 121.45
N ALA A 571 -113.01 -26.53 121.21
CA ALA A 571 -112.87 -27.99 121.15
C ALA A 571 -112.70 -28.66 122.54
N GLY A 572 -112.73 -27.89 123.63
CA GLY A 572 -112.69 -28.40 125.01
C GLY A 572 -111.30 -28.84 125.50
N ILE A 573 -110.24 -28.43 124.82
CA ILE A 573 -108.86 -28.90 125.07
C ILE A 573 -108.17 -27.93 126.05
N SER A 574 -108.49 -28.04 127.34
CA SER A 574 -107.89 -27.18 128.37
C SER A 574 -106.42 -27.55 128.68
N LEU A 575 -105.50 -26.62 128.43
CA LEU A 575 -104.12 -26.73 128.91
C LEU A 575 -104.03 -26.20 130.35
N GLY A 576 -103.76 -27.11 131.30
CA GLY A 576 -103.29 -26.76 132.64
C GLY A 576 -101.86 -26.17 132.63
N PRO A 577 -101.44 -25.49 133.71
CA PRO A 577 -100.29 -24.59 133.67
C PRO A 577 -98.91 -25.28 133.80
N GLN A 578 -97.97 -24.76 133.00
CA GLN A 578 -96.52 -24.63 133.24
C GLN A 578 -95.65 -25.86 133.56
N ASP A 579 -94.32 -25.78 133.38
CA ASP A 579 -93.53 -25.19 132.27
C ASP A 579 -92.14 -25.81 132.44
N GLY A 580 -91.66 -26.55 131.45
CA GLY A 580 -90.59 -27.53 131.67
C GLY A 580 -89.72 -27.74 130.44
N ARG A 581 -88.46 -27.32 130.53
CA ARG A 581 -87.40 -27.72 129.60
C ARG A 581 -87.31 -29.25 129.55
N VAL A 582 -87.05 -29.83 128.37
CA VAL A 582 -85.88 -30.71 128.10
C VAL A 582 -85.86 -31.19 126.64
N HIS A 583 -84.77 -30.82 125.96
CA HIS A 583 -83.86 -31.61 125.11
C HIS A 583 -84.17 -33.04 124.63
N ILE A 584 -83.53 -33.37 123.47
CA ILE A 584 -83.20 -34.71 122.92
C ILE A 584 -84.41 -35.43 122.28
N GLY A 585 -84.35 -36.04 121.09
CA GLY A 585 -83.23 -36.57 120.31
C GLY A 585 -83.35 -38.09 120.21
N TRP A 586 -82.94 -38.71 119.09
CA TRP A 586 -83.54 -39.91 118.44
C TRP A 586 -84.58 -39.49 117.36
N ILE A 587 -84.74 -40.16 116.22
CA ILE A 587 -84.44 -41.56 115.90
C ILE A 587 -83.68 -41.66 114.56
N SER A 588 -82.60 -42.44 114.54
CA SER A 588 -81.98 -42.91 113.30
C SER A 588 -82.37 -44.38 113.08
N GLY A 589 -82.68 -44.75 111.83
CA GLY A 589 -82.46 -46.11 111.34
C GLY A 589 -83.47 -47.22 111.69
N PHE A 590 -84.66 -47.18 111.10
CA PHE A 590 -85.39 -48.33 110.55
C PHE A 590 -86.22 -47.75 109.38
N PHE A 591 -86.01 -48.09 108.10
CA PHE A 591 -85.87 -49.42 107.51
C PHE A 591 -84.73 -49.54 106.48
N ARG A 592 -84.04 -50.70 106.47
CA ARG A 592 -83.14 -51.15 105.39
C ARG A 592 -83.20 -52.68 105.26
N LYS A 593 -83.91 -53.21 104.27
CA LYS A 593 -83.76 -54.58 103.69
C LYS A 593 -84.73 -54.72 102.49
N SER A 594 -84.45 -55.40 101.37
CA SER A 594 -83.20 -55.86 100.72
C SER A 594 -83.54 -56.51 99.35
N ILE A 595 -82.62 -56.39 98.38
CA ILE A 595 -82.23 -57.33 97.28
C ILE A 595 -81.88 -56.50 96.02
N GLY A 596 -80.72 -56.65 95.37
CA GLY A 596 -79.53 -57.45 95.69
C GLY A 596 -78.37 -57.22 94.67
N SER A 597 -77.15 -57.69 94.99
CA SER A 597 -75.95 -57.92 94.11
C SER A 597 -75.45 -56.80 93.16
N SER A 598 -74.14 -56.54 92.94
CA SER A 598 -72.89 -57.12 93.46
C SER A 598 -71.66 -56.25 93.05
N ALA A 599 -70.75 -55.97 94.00
CA ALA A 599 -69.27 -56.12 93.99
C ALA A 599 -68.37 -55.63 92.80
N PRO A 600 -67.04 -55.39 93.01
CA PRO A 600 -66.28 -55.03 94.22
C PRO A 600 -65.14 -53.97 94.04
N SER A 601 -64.48 -53.57 95.15
CA SER A 601 -63.03 -53.16 95.32
C SER A 601 -62.42 -52.01 94.46
N SER A 602 -61.52 -51.14 94.96
CA SER A 602 -60.87 -50.96 96.28
C SER A 602 -60.06 -49.65 96.33
N THR A 603 -59.94 -49.01 97.51
CA THR A 603 -58.84 -48.11 97.98
C THR A 603 -58.40 -46.89 97.12
N GLY A 604 -58.19 -45.69 97.65
CA GLY A 604 -58.23 -45.21 99.04
C GLY A 604 -58.07 -43.67 99.09
N ALA A 605 -58.42 -43.05 100.23
CA ALA A 605 -58.60 -41.60 100.31
C ALA A 605 -57.35 -40.81 100.74
N ILE A 606 -57.22 -39.66 100.09
CA ILE A 606 -56.25 -38.57 100.23
C ILE A 606 -56.00 -38.11 101.68
N ALA A 607 -54.72 -37.86 102.00
CA ALA A 607 -54.30 -36.82 102.94
C ALA A 607 -53.17 -35.97 102.29
N ARG A 608 -53.18 -34.66 102.53
CA ARG A 608 -52.08 -33.71 102.19
C ARG A 608 -51.36 -33.34 103.50
N PRO A 609 -50.02 -33.13 103.50
CA PRO A 609 -49.50 -31.76 103.27
C PRO A 609 -48.16 -31.63 102.51
N LEU A 610 -47.95 -30.43 101.95
CA LEU A 610 -46.68 -29.69 101.67
C LEU A 610 -45.44 -30.44 101.13
N HIS A 611 -44.93 -30.03 99.95
CA HIS A 611 -43.87 -28.99 99.86
C HIS A 611 -43.66 -28.48 98.40
N HIS A 612 -43.18 -27.25 98.29
CA HIS A 612 -43.19 -26.32 97.16
C HIS A 612 -42.67 -26.76 95.77
N GLN A 613 -43.44 -26.44 94.73
CA GLN A 613 -42.98 -25.52 93.67
C GLN A 613 -44.04 -24.42 93.49
N SER A 614 -43.61 -23.16 93.41
CA SER A 614 -44.51 -22.01 93.24
C SER A 614 -45.00 -21.90 91.80
N PHE A 615 -46.20 -21.33 91.59
CA PHE A 615 -46.72 -21.01 90.25
C PHE A 615 -45.76 -20.13 89.45
N SER A 616 -44.99 -19.26 90.13
CA SER A 616 -43.92 -18.46 89.53
C SER A 616 -42.79 -19.31 88.92
N ALA A 617 -42.51 -20.50 89.45
CA ALA A 617 -41.50 -21.40 88.88
C ALA A 617 -41.98 -22.05 87.58
N LEU A 618 -43.28 -22.39 87.48
CA LEU A 618 -43.88 -22.85 86.24
C LEU A 618 -44.01 -21.71 85.21
N PHE A 619 -44.30 -20.49 85.64
CA PHE A 619 -44.37 -19.32 84.76
C PHE A 619 -43.00 -18.85 84.27
N VAL A 620 -41.96 -18.91 85.12
CA VAL A 620 -40.57 -18.67 84.70
C VAL A 620 -40.09 -19.81 83.79
N LYS A 621 -40.45 -21.07 84.05
CA LYS A 621 -40.13 -22.17 83.15
C LYS A 621 -40.82 -22.02 81.78
N PHE A 622 -42.08 -21.58 81.77
CA PHE A 622 -42.82 -21.26 80.54
C PHE A 622 -42.17 -20.10 79.77
N LEU A 623 -41.83 -18.99 80.45
CA LEU A 623 -41.08 -17.88 79.84
C LEU A 623 -39.68 -18.31 79.36
N GLN A 624 -39.01 -19.23 80.05
CA GLN A 624 -37.71 -19.76 79.66
C GLN A 624 -37.82 -20.71 78.44
N GLU A 625 -38.93 -21.46 78.32
CA GLU A 625 -39.28 -22.24 77.13
C GLU A 625 -39.75 -21.34 75.94
N GLU A 626 -40.33 -20.16 76.18
CA GLU A 626 -40.73 -19.20 75.12
C GLU A 626 -39.65 -18.19 74.71
N SER A 627 -38.60 -17.97 75.53
CA SER A 627 -37.62 -16.89 75.32
C SER A 627 -36.25 -17.32 74.78
N GLU A 628 -35.99 -18.63 74.65
CA GLU A 628 -34.83 -19.10 73.88
C GLU A 628 -35.14 -19.06 72.36
N PRO A 629 -34.31 -18.39 71.54
CA PRO A 629 -34.64 -18.15 70.14
C PRO A 629 -34.52 -19.42 69.30
N GLN A 630 -35.65 -20.08 69.00
CA GLN A 630 -35.71 -21.13 67.97
C GLN A 630 -35.54 -20.56 66.55
N GLN A 631 -34.28 -20.30 66.24
CA GLN A 631 -33.59 -20.64 65.00
C GLN A 631 -34.49 -20.99 63.79
N GLN A 632 -34.78 -19.97 62.98
CA GLN A 632 -35.05 -20.02 61.53
C GLN A 632 -35.71 -21.30 60.98
N VAL A 633 -37.05 -21.35 60.95
CA VAL A 633 -37.77 -22.28 60.08
C VAL A 633 -37.67 -21.79 58.63
N ARG A 634 -36.56 -22.15 57.98
CA ARG A 634 -36.30 -21.96 56.56
C ARG A 634 -37.15 -22.97 55.77
N LEU A 635 -38.09 -22.50 54.95
CA LEU A 635 -38.99 -23.37 54.20
C LEU A 635 -38.24 -24.23 53.15
N PRO A 636 -38.61 -25.50 52.91
CA PRO A 636 -37.77 -26.43 52.15
C PRO A 636 -37.94 -26.29 50.63
N VAL A 637 -37.08 -25.50 49.98
CA VAL A 637 -36.92 -25.51 48.51
C VAL A 637 -35.50 -25.95 48.10
N GLU A 638 -34.49 -25.75 48.95
CA GLU A 638 -33.10 -26.15 48.70
C GLU A 638 -32.89 -27.68 48.66
N ALA A 639 -33.84 -28.48 49.16
CA ALA A 639 -33.77 -29.94 49.19
C ALA A 639 -34.19 -30.65 47.88
N MET A 640 -34.70 -29.92 46.87
CA MET A 640 -35.02 -30.50 45.54
C MET A 640 -33.97 -30.19 44.46
N ALA A 641 -32.92 -29.43 44.77
CA ALA A 641 -31.84 -29.10 43.84
C ALA A 641 -30.66 -30.12 43.85
N LEU A 642 -30.67 -31.08 44.77
CA LEU A 642 -29.59 -32.07 44.97
C LEU A 642 -30.13 -33.50 44.94
N GLY A 643 -30.59 -33.95 43.77
CA GLY A 643 -31.25 -35.25 43.68
C GLY A 643 -31.48 -35.83 42.29
N THR A 644 -30.44 -35.94 41.44
CA THR A 644 -30.33 -37.01 40.41
C THR A 644 -28.96 -36.99 39.72
N VAL A 645 -28.02 -37.81 40.19
CA VAL A 645 -26.90 -38.29 39.35
C VAL A 645 -26.69 -39.78 39.63
N SER A 646 -26.68 -40.58 38.55
CA SER A 646 -26.18 -41.96 38.42
C SER A 646 -27.22 -43.08 38.30
N ARG A 647 -27.46 -43.49 37.03
CA ARG A 647 -27.25 -44.90 36.66
C ARG A 647 -26.67 -44.99 35.24
N LEU A 648 -25.50 -45.64 35.14
CA LEU A 648 -24.72 -45.84 33.91
C LEU A 648 -25.29 -47.01 33.07
N PRO A 649 -24.81 -47.24 31.83
CA PRO A 649 -23.53 -47.96 31.64
C PRO A 649 -22.52 -47.20 30.76
N ALA A 650 -21.24 -47.58 30.86
CA ALA A 650 -20.12 -46.89 30.21
C ALA A 650 -19.45 -47.72 29.11
N ILE A 651 -18.99 -47.08 28.02
CA ILE A 651 -17.95 -47.59 27.12
C ILE A 651 -16.93 -46.48 26.76
N LYS A 652 -15.78 -46.54 27.44
CA LYS A 652 -14.38 -46.16 27.10
C LYS A 652 -14.03 -45.04 26.08
N ALA A 653 -13.20 -44.11 26.59
CA ALA A 653 -12.04 -43.41 25.96
C ALA A 653 -12.32 -42.35 24.85
N ALA A 654 -11.55 -41.25 24.69
CA ALA A 654 -10.32 -40.78 25.34
C ALA A 654 -10.31 -39.23 25.52
N ALA A 655 -9.37 -38.70 26.32
CA ALA A 655 -9.11 -37.27 26.60
C ALA A 655 -7.83 -36.78 25.84
N PRO A 656 -7.26 -35.55 26.00
CA PRO A 656 -7.64 -34.42 26.90
C PRO A 656 -7.46 -32.94 26.39
N LYS A 657 -8.15 -32.00 27.09
CA LYS A 657 -7.72 -30.61 27.47
C LYS A 657 -7.49 -29.52 26.38
N PRO A 658 -7.44 -28.20 26.74
CA PRO A 658 -7.38 -27.59 28.08
C PRO A 658 -8.41 -26.49 28.45
N ASP A 659 -8.75 -26.48 29.75
CA ASP A 659 -8.88 -25.43 30.79
C ASP A 659 -9.32 -23.95 30.47
N PRO A 660 -10.01 -23.26 31.43
CA PRO A 660 -10.72 -21.98 31.21
C PRO A 660 -10.09 -20.73 31.87
N THR A 661 -10.57 -19.53 31.52
CA THR A 661 -10.32 -18.28 32.25
C THR A 661 -11.61 -17.48 32.50
N PRO A 662 -11.89 -17.04 33.76
CA PRO A 662 -13.08 -16.26 34.10
C PRO A 662 -12.87 -14.73 34.02
N HIS A 663 -13.95 -13.98 34.31
CA HIS A 663 -14.07 -12.54 34.12
C HIS A 663 -13.23 -11.65 35.06
N LEU A 664 -12.95 -10.44 34.56
CA LEU A 664 -12.26 -9.32 35.22
C LEU A 664 -13.13 -8.63 36.29
N LEU A 665 -12.55 -8.26 37.44
CA LEU A 665 -12.86 -7.02 38.16
C LEU A 665 -11.72 -6.63 39.14
N LEU A 666 -11.32 -5.35 39.10
CA LEU A 666 -10.73 -4.51 40.18
C LEU A 666 -9.50 -5.00 40.98
N GLN A 667 -8.32 -4.39 40.71
CA GLN A 667 -7.43 -3.80 41.73
C GLN A 667 -6.66 -2.58 41.16
N PRO A 668 -6.29 -1.57 41.99
CA PRO A 668 -5.54 -0.38 41.57
C PRO A 668 -4.06 -0.36 42.04
N ILE A 669 -3.33 0.72 41.65
CA ILE A 669 -2.05 1.25 42.20
C ILE A 669 -0.73 0.91 41.43
N SER A 670 -0.37 1.87 40.56
CA SER A 670 0.93 2.57 40.38
C SER A 670 2.22 1.94 39.78
N GLU A 671 2.97 2.87 39.13
CA GLU A 671 4.42 2.92 38.85
C GLU A 671 5.05 2.14 37.66
N SER A 672 5.20 2.84 36.53
CA SER A 672 6.53 3.04 35.89
C SER A 672 6.50 4.17 34.82
N LEU A 673 7.30 5.22 35.01
CA LEU A 673 7.59 6.28 34.03
C LEU A 673 8.65 5.80 32.99
N PRO A 674 8.72 6.40 31.78
CA PRO A 674 9.67 7.51 31.61
C PRO A 674 9.24 8.66 30.68
N THR A 675 9.52 9.88 31.15
CA THR A 675 10.16 11.00 30.43
C THR A 675 9.70 11.36 29.01
N LEU A 676 8.90 12.43 28.91
CA LEU A 676 8.79 13.25 27.70
C LEU A 676 9.93 14.28 27.66
N ALA A 677 10.61 14.39 26.52
CA ALA A 677 11.54 15.50 26.23
C ALA A 677 10.80 16.61 25.46
N PRO A 678 10.92 17.89 25.85
CA PRO A 678 10.37 19.00 25.08
C PRO A 678 11.30 19.37 23.91
N VAL A 679 10.75 19.46 22.70
CA VAL A 679 11.48 20.02 21.55
C VAL A 679 11.48 21.55 21.66
N THR A 680 12.67 22.14 21.65
CA THR A 680 12.89 23.59 21.68
C THR A 680 12.56 24.24 20.34
N VAL A 681 11.72 25.28 20.37
CA VAL A 681 11.53 26.19 19.23
C VAL A 681 12.53 27.34 19.34
N VAL A 682 13.23 27.64 18.25
CA VAL A 682 14.12 28.80 18.09
C VAL A 682 13.44 29.81 17.13
N PRO A 683 13.45 31.13 17.43
CA PRO A 683 12.82 32.15 16.59
C PRO A 683 13.78 32.73 15.52
N GLU A 684 13.31 33.79 14.82
CA GLU A 684 13.86 34.43 13.61
C GLU A 684 13.49 33.68 12.30
N ASP A 685 13.04 34.33 11.23
CA ASP A 685 13.08 35.76 10.88
C ASP A 685 11.81 36.17 10.09
N ALA A 686 11.28 37.38 10.32
CA ALA A 686 10.06 37.87 9.63
C ALA A 686 10.22 39.31 9.11
N LYS A 687 10.45 39.44 7.80
CA LYS A 687 10.36 40.69 7.03
C LYS A 687 9.46 40.47 5.81
N GLY A 688 8.57 41.43 5.52
CA GLY A 688 7.99 41.56 4.17
C GLY A 688 6.47 41.47 4.04
N ALA A 689 5.78 42.51 4.51
CA ALA A 689 4.70 43.24 3.83
C ALA A 689 3.58 42.53 2.99
N SER A 690 2.37 43.04 3.22
CA SER A 690 1.33 43.32 2.21
C SER A 690 0.49 42.17 1.61
N SER A 691 -0.66 41.90 2.24
CA SER A 691 -1.95 41.88 1.54
C SER A 691 -3.12 42.12 2.50
N SER A 692 -3.57 43.38 2.59
CA SER A 692 -4.78 43.78 3.33
C SER A 692 -5.68 44.65 2.43
N ALA A 693 -5.84 44.21 1.18
CA ALA A 693 -6.51 44.98 0.12
C ALA A 693 -7.60 44.17 -0.62
N PHE A 694 -8.10 43.09 -0.02
CA PHE A 694 -9.13 42.22 -0.63
C PHE A 694 -10.46 42.15 0.15
N LEU A 695 -10.54 42.80 1.33
CA LEU A 695 -11.75 42.83 2.15
C LEU A 695 -12.44 44.22 2.13
N GLN A 696 -12.42 44.89 0.98
CA GLN A 696 -13.07 46.19 0.80
C GLN A 696 -13.79 46.35 -0.56
N GLU A 697 -14.00 45.25 -1.30
CA GLU A 697 -14.69 45.22 -2.60
C GLU A 697 -15.79 44.14 -2.62
N MET A 698 -16.51 43.97 -1.51
CA MET A 698 -17.63 43.03 -1.42
C MET A 698 -18.77 43.51 -0.51
N LEU A 699 -18.95 44.85 -0.41
CA LEU A 699 -20.04 45.51 0.31
C LEU A 699 -20.40 46.86 -0.35
N SER A 700 -20.70 46.83 -1.65
CA SER A 700 -21.34 47.93 -2.41
C SER A 700 -22.16 47.33 -3.55
#